data_AF-A0A7H0HKF1-F1
#
_entry.id   AF-A0A7H0HKF1-F1
#
_cell.length_a   1.000
_cell.length_b   1.000
_cell.length_c   1.000
_cell.angle_alpha   90.00
_cell.angle_beta   90.00
_cell.angle_gamma   90.00
#
_symmetry.space_group_name_H-M   'P 1'
#
loop_
_entity.id
_entity.type
_entity.pdbx_description
1 polymer ?
#
loop_
_entity_poly.entity_id
_entity_poly.type
_entity_poly.pdbx_seq_one_letter_code
_entity_poly.pdbx_strand_id
1 'polypeptide(L)'
;MLQLRPLALAALWLPAAAQAATYTVNRATDEALGMGGVTCAAGDPCTLRAAIARANINPGADTIQFGFGGAPTIISPTSLLPEIIGPLTIDGYANGAGTPNTAATGHNAVITIRIDGASQPGGPLADGLRFGQGSSHSRLTGVAVTRFTGRGVAVNGYGQAAAAERIAIVGNFIGTDGSGMGDDATGALANTWEGIDIRNSARLTRVGGPLPAERNLIVGKLAGVNSNRDQATLVANNYIGTDRTGNVPRGATFQGVRIDTAGTTVQGNVIGAVETGVFVGGEADGVSVARNRIGVGTGGAPIAGPASQHGVWLTDLAPLNVGHSPGRIGIGGTLASDGNTIAHWGGSGIFVQRNNADSPEFVRLWWLNNRIYATGQLPIELIDTVDNQGLNPGDPAPPKINAGQPAPAITAATGDGSGTQVTYSLQAVANASYAVQAFATPACHASGYGPGQLLLGTHTIDTTNPGTFSFTASGLLPAASGSAITLTATRVFNDTTRQSSEFSQCFPLAGGAAGTPPMVNVPGLTATVGQPFSANLAQYVDATDNDAIQSYALTGAAPGLSATGAVLAGMPTAPGTYHFTLAATDKDGTASAVFTLTVTGLGGPGDPGNPDGPGGGNAVAVPTLGHAGLLLLSGLVGALGWRRKRYRN
;
A
#
# COMPACT_ATOMS: atom_id res chain seq x y z
N MET A 1 42.52 20.69 68.27
CA MET A 1 41.22 20.10 67.87
C MET A 1 41.10 20.19 66.35
N LEU A 2 41.27 19.07 65.66
CA LEU A 2 41.11 18.93 64.21
C LEU A 2 39.71 18.33 63.98
N GLN A 3 38.79 19.03 63.30
CA GLN A 3 37.52 18.44 62.87
C GLN A 3 37.56 18.15 61.37
N LEU A 4 37.61 16.86 61.04
CA LEU A 4 37.44 16.30 59.70
C LEU A 4 36.00 16.51 59.24
N ARG A 5 35.82 17.06 58.02
CA ARG A 5 34.55 17.04 57.29
C ARG A 5 34.59 15.87 56.29
N PRO A 6 33.59 14.96 56.27
CA PRO A 6 33.57 13.86 55.32
C PRO A 6 33.09 14.36 53.94
N LEU A 7 33.82 13.99 52.89
CA LEU A 7 33.33 14.04 51.52
C LEU A 7 32.24 12.96 51.36
N ALA A 8 31.02 13.36 51.06
CA ALA A 8 29.97 12.44 50.62
C ALA A 8 30.17 12.12 49.12
N LEU A 9 30.56 10.89 48.84
CA LEU A 9 30.65 10.33 47.49
C LEU A 9 29.21 10.04 47.01
N ALA A 10 28.68 10.85 46.10
CA ALA A 10 27.41 10.55 45.43
C ALA A 10 27.64 9.40 44.43
N ALA A 11 27.24 8.19 44.79
CA ALA A 11 27.23 7.06 43.87
C ALA A 11 26.17 7.31 42.78
N LEU A 12 26.63 7.57 41.55
CA LEU A 12 25.78 7.53 40.37
C LEU A 12 25.30 6.08 40.19
N TRP A 13 24.07 5.77 40.61
CA TRP A 13 23.41 4.52 40.25
C TRP A 13 22.99 4.64 38.78
N LEU A 14 23.84 4.15 37.87
CA LEU A 14 23.40 3.84 36.51
C LEU A 14 22.35 2.72 36.63
N PRO A 15 21.13 2.89 36.12
CA PRO A 15 20.16 1.81 36.10
C PRO A 15 20.75 0.65 35.31
N ALA A 16 20.74 -0.55 35.89
CA ALA A 16 21.12 -1.77 35.18
C ALA A 16 20.25 -1.88 33.92
N ALA A 17 20.89 -2.07 32.75
CA ALA A 17 20.16 -2.28 31.52
C ALA A 17 19.26 -3.51 31.66
N ALA A 18 17.95 -3.32 31.52
CA ALA A 18 16.98 -4.41 31.50
C ALA A 18 17.35 -5.41 30.38
N GLN A 19 17.42 -6.70 30.70
CA GLN A 19 17.82 -7.73 29.73
C GLN A 19 16.62 -8.22 28.92
N ALA A 20 16.69 -7.99 27.60
CA ALA A 20 15.75 -8.58 26.65
C ALA A 20 15.85 -10.11 26.65
N ALA A 21 14.71 -10.78 26.82
CA ALA A 21 14.59 -12.23 26.76
C ALA A 21 14.03 -12.70 25.41
N THR A 22 14.29 -13.97 25.07
CA THR A 22 13.67 -14.63 23.92
C THR A 22 12.88 -15.85 24.37
N TYR A 23 11.58 -15.87 24.08
CA TYR A 23 10.68 -16.98 24.37
C TYR A 23 10.33 -17.71 23.07
N THR A 24 10.59 -19.02 23.03
CA THR A 24 10.32 -19.85 21.84
C THR A 24 9.04 -20.63 22.02
N VAL A 25 7.98 -20.23 21.33
CA VAL A 25 6.70 -20.96 21.29
C VAL A 25 6.90 -22.25 20.51
N ASN A 26 6.83 -23.38 21.21
CA ASN A 26 7.02 -24.73 20.65
C ASN A 26 5.80 -25.63 20.92
N ARG A 27 4.73 -25.06 21.47
CA ARG A 27 3.48 -25.76 21.79
C ARG A 27 2.29 -24.95 21.29
N ALA A 28 1.46 -25.58 20.45
CA ALA A 28 0.35 -24.91 19.75
C ALA A 28 -0.96 -24.83 20.58
N THR A 29 -1.00 -25.47 21.75
CA THR A 29 -2.12 -25.41 22.69
C THR A 29 -2.13 -24.08 23.46
N ASP A 30 -3.13 -23.87 24.31
CA ASP A 30 -3.45 -22.56 24.92
C ASP A 30 -3.27 -22.51 26.46
N GLU A 31 -2.53 -23.44 27.05
CA GLU A 31 -2.33 -23.44 28.51
C GLU A 31 -1.63 -22.16 28.98
N ALA A 32 -2.06 -21.66 30.14
CA ALA A 32 -1.47 -20.50 30.78
C ALA A 32 -0.07 -20.82 31.37
N LEU A 33 0.71 -19.77 31.63
CA LEU A 33 2.00 -19.89 32.31
C LEU A 33 1.82 -20.59 33.68
N GLY A 34 2.62 -21.63 33.93
CA GLY A 34 2.56 -22.47 35.13
C GLY A 34 1.60 -23.66 35.05
N MET A 35 0.77 -23.76 34.01
CA MET A 35 -0.18 -24.88 33.82
C MET A 35 0.38 -25.92 32.84
N GLY A 36 0.15 -27.21 33.10
CA GLY A 36 0.51 -28.28 32.15
C GLY A 36 2.00 -28.36 31.80
N GLY A 37 2.88 -27.92 32.70
CA GLY A 37 4.33 -27.86 32.50
C GLY A 37 4.83 -26.68 31.66
N VAL A 38 3.96 -25.71 31.34
CA VAL A 38 4.32 -24.56 30.51
C VAL A 38 5.02 -23.49 31.34
N THR A 39 6.34 -23.35 31.17
CA THR A 39 7.16 -22.36 31.89
C THR A 39 7.80 -21.31 30.96
N CYS A 40 7.90 -21.62 29.67
CA CYS A 40 8.64 -20.84 28.68
C CYS A 40 10.12 -20.60 29.03
N ALA A 41 10.73 -21.48 29.83
CA ALA A 41 12.18 -21.54 29.96
C ALA A 41 12.81 -22.21 28.72
N ALA A 42 14.13 -22.07 28.56
CA ALA A 42 14.84 -22.70 27.45
C ALA A 42 14.67 -24.23 27.49
N GLY A 43 14.10 -24.81 26.43
CA GLY A 43 13.83 -26.24 26.31
C GLY A 43 12.48 -26.70 26.89
N ASP A 44 11.80 -25.85 27.65
CA ASP A 44 10.50 -26.18 28.23
C ASP A 44 9.34 -25.93 27.26
N PRO A 45 8.17 -26.57 27.47
CA PRO A 45 6.95 -26.24 26.74
C PRO A 45 6.58 -24.76 26.90
N CYS A 46 6.25 -24.12 25.78
CA CYS A 46 5.84 -22.72 25.74
C CYS A 46 4.71 -22.51 24.73
N THR A 47 3.57 -22.03 25.22
CA THR A 47 2.42 -21.59 24.41
C THR A 47 2.55 -20.10 24.11
N LEU A 48 1.86 -19.61 23.06
CA LEU A 48 1.82 -18.17 22.76
C LEU A 48 1.29 -17.36 23.96
N ARG A 49 0.23 -17.83 24.61
CA ARG A 49 -0.33 -17.23 25.82
C ARG A 49 0.72 -17.08 26.91
N ALA A 50 1.42 -18.16 27.24
CA ALA A 50 2.43 -18.15 28.29
C ALA A 50 3.64 -17.28 27.92
N ALA A 51 4.04 -17.27 26.65
CA ALA A 51 5.12 -16.42 26.16
C ALA A 51 4.80 -14.92 26.32
N ILE A 52 3.57 -14.49 25.96
CA ILE A 52 3.13 -13.11 26.18
C ILE A 52 3.08 -12.80 27.68
N ALA A 53 2.51 -13.70 28.49
CA ALA A 53 2.43 -13.51 29.94
C ALA A 53 3.82 -13.37 30.58
N ARG A 54 4.81 -14.12 30.08
CA ARG A 54 6.20 -14.06 30.55
C ARG A 54 6.89 -12.76 30.12
N ALA A 55 6.69 -12.34 28.88
CA ALA A 55 7.22 -11.06 28.39
C ALA A 55 6.66 -9.87 29.16
N ASN A 56 5.36 -9.89 29.50
CA ASN A 56 4.72 -8.81 30.27
C ASN A 56 5.29 -8.60 31.68
N ILE A 57 5.87 -9.65 32.30
CA ILE A 57 6.47 -9.55 33.64
C ILE A 57 8.00 -9.38 33.59
N ASN A 58 8.61 -9.48 32.41
CA ASN A 58 10.05 -9.30 32.23
C ASN A 58 10.34 -7.87 31.74
N PRO A 59 11.11 -7.07 32.48
CA PRO A 59 11.54 -5.77 31.99
C PRO A 59 12.48 -5.94 30.79
N GLY A 60 12.18 -5.29 29.67
CA GLY A 60 13.04 -5.32 28.48
C GLY A 60 12.24 -5.27 27.20
N ALA A 61 12.95 -5.20 26.07
CA ALA A 61 12.37 -5.38 24.75
C ALA A 61 12.46 -6.85 24.36
N ASP A 62 11.49 -7.63 24.79
CA ASP A 62 11.50 -9.08 24.64
C ASP A 62 11.18 -9.52 23.22
N THR A 63 11.52 -10.77 22.89
CA THR A 63 11.20 -11.40 21.61
C THR A 63 10.45 -12.71 21.81
N ILE A 64 9.36 -12.89 21.08
CA ILE A 64 8.67 -14.16 20.90
C ILE A 64 8.98 -14.66 19.49
N GLN A 65 9.44 -15.90 19.41
CA GLN A 65 9.70 -16.62 18.16
C GLN A 65 9.03 -18.00 18.22
N PHE A 66 9.00 -18.71 17.09
CA PHE A 66 8.28 -19.98 16.97
C PHE A 66 9.22 -21.13 16.62
N GLY A 67 9.07 -22.27 17.29
CA GLY A 67 9.95 -23.43 17.24
C GLY A 67 9.23 -24.70 16.78
N PHE A 68 8.58 -24.65 15.61
CA PHE A 68 7.85 -25.79 15.02
C PHE A 68 8.56 -26.43 13.83
N GLY A 69 9.88 -26.18 13.67
CA GLY A 69 10.69 -26.78 12.61
C GLY A 69 10.26 -26.37 11.18
N GLY A 70 9.63 -25.20 11.02
CA GLY A 70 9.14 -24.70 9.73
C GLY A 70 7.82 -25.32 9.25
N ALA A 71 7.20 -26.21 10.04
CA ALA A 71 5.91 -26.80 9.68
C ALA A 71 4.76 -25.76 9.84
N PRO A 72 3.82 -25.67 8.88
CA PRO A 72 2.59 -24.91 9.05
C PRO A 72 1.88 -25.31 10.35
N THR A 73 1.72 -24.35 11.24
CA THR A 73 1.20 -24.55 12.59
C THR A 73 0.07 -23.59 12.88
N ILE A 74 -1.07 -24.14 13.32
CA ILE A 74 -2.21 -23.37 13.79
C ILE A 74 -2.18 -23.35 15.31
N ILE A 75 -2.10 -22.16 15.88
CA ILE A 75 -2.27 -21.89 17.30
C ILE A 75 -3.72 -21.48 17.49
N SER A 76 -4.48 -22.22 18.28
CA SER A 76 -5.93 -22.01 18.48
C SER A 76 -6.23 -21.61 19.93
N PRO A 77 -6.17 -20.31 20.28
CA PRO A 77 -6.55 -19.86 21.61
C PRO A 77 -8.00 -20.24 21.94
N THR A 78 -8.21 -20.74 23.15
CA THR A 78 -9.52 -21.11 23.71
C THR A 78 -10.07 -20.05 24.67
N SER A 79 -9.24 -19.06 25.02
CA SER A 79 -9.59 -17.91 25.85
C SER A 79 -8.89 -16.64 25.33
N LEU A 80 -9.29 -15.46 25.79
CA LEU A 80 -8.68 -14.18 25.40
C LEU A 80 -7.17 -14.18 25.62
N LEU A 81 -6.37 -13.86 24.61
CA LEU A 81 -4.92 -13.77 24.79
C LEU A 81 -4.56 -12.62 25.77
N PRO A 82 -3.47 -12.75 26.56
CA PRO A 82 -3.03 -11.66 27.42
C PRO A 82 -2.71 -10.41 26.57
N GLU A 83 -3.04 -9.23 27.11
CA GLU A 83 -2.65 -7.97 26.50
C GLU A 83 -1.13 -7.79 26.56
N ILE A 84 -0.53 -7.26 25.51
CA ILE A 84 0.89 -6.91 25.46
C ILE A 84 1.04 -5.55 26.13
N ILE A 85 1.75 -5.51 27.26
CA ILE A 85 1.89 -4.31 28.12
C ILE A 85 3.35 -3.87 28.30
N GLY A 86 4.27 -4.45 27.53
CA GLY A 86 5.68 -4.08 27.47
C GLY A 86 6.20 -4.11 26.03
N PRO A 87 7.38 -3.53 25.76
CA PRO A 87 7.98 -3.58 24.43
C PRO A 87 8.24 -5.04 24.02
N LEU A 88 7.64 -5.47 22.91
CA LEU A 88 7.66 -6.86 22.49
C LEU A 88 7.80 -6.99 20.97
N THR A 89 8.76 -7.80 20.53
CA THR A 89 8.83 -8.27 19.14
C THR A 89 8.21 -9.66 19.06
N ILE A 90 7.21 -9.85 18.21
CA ILE A 90 6.70 -11.17 17.82
C ILE A 90 7.19 -11.41 16.38
N ASP A 91 8.10 -12.36 16.22
CA ASP A 91 8.76 -12.66 14.95
C ASP A 91 8.44 -14.09 14.49
N GLY A 92 7.56 -14.17 13.49
CA GLY A 92 7.17 -15.41 12.82
C GLY A 92 8.11 -15.86 11.69
N TYR A 93 9.17 -15.11 11.38
CA TYR A 93 10.20 -15.52 10.41
C TYR A 93 11.44 -16.11 11.09
N ALA A 94 11.68 -15.78 12.36
CA ALA A 94 12.74 -16.35 13.17
C ALA A 94 12.68 -17.90 13.20
N ASN A 95 13.83 -18.53 13.45
CA ASN A 95 14.00 -20.00 13.51
C ASN A 95 13.53 -20.75 12.25
N GLY A 96 13.48 -20.09 11.09
CA GLY A 96 13.05 -20.72 9.83
C GLY A 96 11.55 -21.01 9.76
N ALA A 97 10.73 -20.34 10.57
CA ALA A 97 9.28 -20.47 10.57
C ALA A 97 8.60 -19.77 9.36
N GLY A 98 9.35 -19.22 8.41
CA GLY A 98 8.77 -18.62 7.21
C GLY A 98 9.81 -17.85 6.43
N THR A 99 9.36 -17.20 5.35
CA THR A 99 10.21 -16.33 4.54
C THR A 99 9.52 -15.00 4.28
N PRO A 100 10.18 -13.85 4.53
CA PRO A 100 9.63 -12.53 4.21
C PRO A 100 9.34 -12.35 2.72
N ASN A 101 8.46 -11.41 2.40
CA ASN A 101 8.20 -11.04 1.01
C ASN A 101 9.43 -10.38 0.38
N THR A 102 9.79 -10.84 -0.81
CA THR A 102 10.86 -10.28 -1.64
C THR A 102 10.34 -9.71 -2.96
N ALA A 103 9.08 -9.99 -3.30
CA ALA A 103 8.49 -9.57 -4.56
C ALA A 103 8.14 -8.07 -4.57
N ALA A 104 8.65 -7.34 -5.57
CA ALA A 104 8.35 -5.91 -5.75
C ALA A 104 6.84 -5.69 -5.93
N THR A 105 6.22 -6.50 -6.79
CA THR A 105 4.78 -6.61 -7.01
C THR A 105 4.30 -7.98 -6.56
N GLY A 106 3.10 -8.07 -5.98
CA GLY A 106 2.61 -9.28 -5.36
C GLY A 106 3.08 -9.45 -3.91
N HIS A 107 2.81 -10.63 -3.37
CA HIS A 107 3.27 -11.06 -2.07
C HIS A 107 3.69 -12.53 -2.15
N ASN A 108 4.98 -12.81 -1.97
CA ASN A 108 5.55 -14.17 -1.99
C ASN A 108 6.03 -14.66 -0.61
N ALA A 109 5.71 -13.93 0.47
CA ALA A 109 6.04 -14.42 1.80
C ALA A 109 5.36 -15.76 2.09
N VAL A 110 6.07 -16.59 2.84
CA VAL A 110 5.55 -17.85 3.39
C VAL A 110 5.36 -17.64 4.88
N ILE A 111 4.11 -17.78 5.34
CA ILE A 111 3.73 -17.64 6.75
C ILE A 111 3.31 -19.02 7.26
N THR A 112 4.12 -19.62 8.13
CA THR A 112 3.78 -20.94 8.69
C THR A 112 2.98 -20.84 9.99
N ILE A 113 3.03 -19.71 10.68
CA ILE A 113 2.36 -19.53 11.97
C ILE A 113 1.02 -18.83 11.78
N ARG A 114 -0.08 -19.53 12.06
CA ARG A 114 -1.43 -18.95 12.07
C ARG A 114 -1.99 -18.96 13.48
N ILE A 115 -2.27 -17.77 14.00
CA ILE A 115 -2.98 -17.55 15.26
C ILE A 115 -4.46 -17.43 14.91
N ASP A 116 -5.27 -18.38 15.37
CA ASP A 116 -6.64 -18.57 14.90
C ASP A 116 -7.67 -18.51 16.03
N GLY A 117 -8.54 -17.51 15.96
CA GLY A 117 -9.52 -17.19 17.00
C GLY A 117 -10.81 -18.01 16.97
N ALA A 118 -10.96 -18.99 16.07
CA ALA A 118 -12.23 -19.72 15.89
C ALA A 118 -12.70 -20.49 17.15
N SER A 119 -11.82 -20.73 18.12
CA SER A 119 -12.12 -21.42 19.38
C SER A 119 -12.23 -20.48 20.59
N GLN A 120 -12.09 -19.16 20.42
CA GLN A 120 -12.26 -18.21 21.52
C GLN A 120 -13.74 -17.95 21.84
N PRO A 121 -14.09 -17.65 23.10
CA PRO A 121 -15.40 -17.14 23.44
C PRO A 121 -15.67 -15.83 22.68
N GLY A 122 -16.79 -15.77 21.97
CA GLY A 122 -17.13 -14.63 21.13
C GLY A 122 -17.37 -13.33 21.92
N GLY A 123 -17.17 -12.20 21.26
CA GLY A 123 -17.48 -10.88 21.81
C GLY A 123 -16.66 -9.75 21.15
N PRO A 124 -17.06 -8.48 21.37
CA PRO A 124 -16.43 -7.31 20.74
C PRO A 124 -15.01 -7.00 21.27
N LEU A 125 -14.59 -7.66 22.35
CA LEU A 125 -13.25 -7.57 22.94
C LEU A 125 -12.40 -8.82 22.69
N ALA A 126 -12.91 -9.80 21.95
CA ALA A 126 -12.16 -10.99 21.55
C ALA A 126 -11.27 -10.68 20.35
N ASP A 127 -10.38 -9.71 20.56
CA ASP A 127 -9.32 -9.32 19.63
C ASP A 127 -8.21 -10.39 19.64
N GLY A 128 -7.50 -10.54 18.52
CA GLY A 128 -6.37 -11.47 18.41
C GLY A 128 -5.17 -11.03 19.23
N LEU A 129 -4.34 -10.15 18.68
CA LEU A 129 -3.21 -9.57 19.39
C LEU A 129 -3.52 -8.13 19.78
N ARG A 130 -3.34 -7.80 21.07
CA ARG A 130 -3.69 -6.50 21.62
C ARG A 130 -2.48 -5.83 22.26
N PHE A 131 -2.04 -4.72 21.67
CA PHE A 131 -0.99 -3.85 22.17
C PHE A 131 -1.60 -2.73 23.01
N GLY A 132 -1.23 -2.70 24.29
CA GLY A 132 -1.79 -1.83 25.30
C GLY A 132 -0.81 -0.80 25.86
N GLN A 133 -1.14 -0.29 27.04
CA GLN A 133 -0.27 0.61 27.78
C GLN A 133 1.08 -0.05 28.09
N GLY A 134 2.18 0.63 27.75
CA GLY A 134 3.55 0.15 27.96
C GLY A 134 4.13 -0.63 26.77
N SER A 135 3.31 -0.93 25.75
CA SER A 135 3.73 -1.71 24.58
C SER A 135 4.55 -0.93 23.55
N SER A 136 4.90 0.33 23.82
CA SER A 136 5.61 1.19 22.89
C SER A 136 6.88 0.51 22.33
N HIS A 137 7.17 0.75 21.04
CA HIS A 137 8.25 0.12 20.28
C HIS A 137 8.10 -1.38 20.01
N SER A 138 6.91 -1.94 20.19
CA SER A 138 6.63 -3.33 19.80
C SER A 138 6.60 -3.52 18.28
N ARG A 139 6.86 -4.76 17.85
CA ARG A 139 6.84 -5.17 16.45
C ARG A 139 6.11 -6.50 16.28
N LEU A 140 5.23 -6.58 15.30
CA LEU A 140 4.57 -7.80 14.85
C LEU A 140 4.99 -8.10 13.41
N THR A 141 5.57 -9.27 13.16
CA THR A 141 5.97 -9.68 11.82
C THR A 141 5.86 -11.19 11.60
N GLY A 142 5.56 -11.60 10.36
CA GLY A 142 5.65 -13.00 9.93
C GLY A 142 4.58 -13.93 10.47
N VAL A 143 3.43 -13.42 10.93
CA VAL A 143 2.32 -14.27 11.41
C VAL A 143 1.04 -14.05 10.62
N ALA A 144 0.17 -15.06 10.64
CA ALA A 144 -1.20 -14.97 10.19
C ALA A 144 -2.15 -14.84 11.39
N VAL A 145 -3.15 -13.95 11.34
CA VAL A 145 -4.13 -13.73 12.43
C VAL A 145 -5.56 -13.77 11.90
N THR A 146 -6.31 -14.81 12.21
CA THR A 146 -7.57 -15.15 11.52
C THR A 146 -8.73 -15.49 12.46
N ARG A 147 -9.96 -15.27 11.99
CA ARG A 147 -11.22 -15.74 12.60
C ARG A 147 -11.47 -15.32 14.06
N PHE A 148 -10.88 -14.21 14.50
CA PHE A 148 -11.26 -13.58 15.76
C PHE A 148 -12.63 -12.90 15.63
N THR A 149 -13.48 -13.00 16.65
CA THR A 149 -14.80 -12.35 16.63
C THR A 149 -14.72 -10.85 16.90
N GLY A 150 -13.59 -10.37 17.42
CA GLY A 150 -13.22 -8.95 17.46
C GLY A 150 -12.30 -8.58 16.29
N ARG A 151 -11.26 -7.80 16.58
CA ARG A 151 -10.22 -7.38 15.62
C ARG A 151 -9.14 -8.44 15.47
N GLY A 152 -8.46 -8.46 14.32
CA GLY A 152 -7.23 -9.26 14.18
C GLY A 152 -6.13 -8.74 15.11
N VAL A 153 -5.72 -7.49 14.90
CA VAL A 153 -4.72 -6.79 15.71
C VAL A 153 -5.28 -5.47 16.20
N ALA A 154 -5.14 -5.20 17.50
CA ALA A 154 -5.60 -3.97 18.12
C ALA A 154 -4.42 -3.22 18.78
N VAL A 155 -4.31 -1.92 18.54
CA VAL A 155 -3.39 -1.01 19.23
C VAL A 155 -4.20 0.05 19.98
N ASN A 156 -4.11 0.07 21.30
CA ASN A 156 -4.96 0.91 22.14
C ASN A 156 -4.13 1.77 23.09
N GLY A 157 -4.21 3.09 22.94
CA GLY A 157 -3.53 4.06 23.81
C GLY A 157 -4.33 4.44 25.07
N TYR A 158 -5.56 3.92 25.25
CA TYR A 158 -6.41 4.18 26.43
C TYR A 158 -6.66 5.66 26.76
N GLY A 159 -6.63 6.53 25.76
CA GLY A 159 -6.78 7.98 25.95
C GLY A 159 -5.57 8.63 26.63
N GLN A 160 -4.45 7.91 26.74
CA GLN A 160 -3.20 8.38 27.33
C GLN A 160 -2.16 8.56 26.23
N ALA A 161 -1.70 9.81 26.07
CA ALA A 161 -0.61 10.09 25.15
C ALA A 161 0.63 9.27 25.55
N ALA A 162 1.29 8.70 24.55
CA ALA A 162 2.47 7.86 24.69
C ALA A 162 2.31 6.49 25.37
N ALA A 163 1.08 6.03 25.65
CA ALA A 163 0.84 4.71 26.24
C ALA A 163 1.15 3.55 25.27
N ALA A 164 0.90 3.74 23.97
CA ALA A 164 1.25 2.80 22.90
C ALA A 164 1.73 3.60 21.68
N GLU A 165 3.06 3.77 21.55
CA GLU A 165 3.66 4.46 20.40
C GLU A 165 4.58 3.58 19.57
N ARG A 166 4.70 3.91 18.29
CA ARG A 166 5.69 3.30 17.38
C ARG A 166 5.56 1.78 17.31
N ILE A 167 4.32 1.29 17.33
CA ILE A 167 4.01 -0.11 17.08
C ILE A 167 4.16 -0.37 15.57
N ALA A 168 4.97 -1.36 15.19
CA ALA A 168 5.17 -1.75 13.80
C ALA A 168 4.45 -3.06 13.50
N ILE A 169 3.43 -3.01 12.65
CA ILE A 169 2.70 -4.19 12.15
C ILE A 169 3.07 -4.36 10.68
N VAL A 170 4.00 -5.26 10.38
CA VAL A 170 4.63 -5.35 9.05
C VAL A 170 4.91 -6.79 8.62
N GLY A 171 4.71 -7.09 7.34
CA GLY A 171 5.00 -8.43 6.79
C GLY A 171 4.08 -9.53 7.31
N ASN A 172 2.82 -9.21 7.66
CA ASN A 172 1.84 -10.14 8.23
C ASN A 172 0.70 -10.43 7.26
N PHE A 173 -0.03 -11.52 7.53
CA PHE A 173 -1.28 -11.87 6.87
C PHE A 173 -2.42 -11.73 7.88
N ILE A 174 -3.29 -10.75 7.74
CA ILE A 174 -4.35 -10.49 8.72
C ILE A 174 -5.70 -10.81 8.10
N GLY A 175 -6.42 -11.76 8.68
CA GLY A 175 -7.71 -12.24 8.18
C GLY A 175 -7.63 -13.09 6.90
N THR A 176 -6.45 -13.60 6.61
CA THR A 176 -6.17 -14.55 5.53
C THR A 176 -4.99 -15.43 5.92
N ASP A 177 -4.74 -16.54 5.22
CA ASP A 177 -3.63 -17.43 5.51
C ASP A 177 -2.47 -17.25 4.52
N GLY A 178 -1.24 -17.45 5.00
CA GLY A 178 -0.02 -17.37 4.19
C GLY A 178 0.66 -18.72 4.00
N SER A 179 -0.11 -19.82 4.04
CA SER A 179 0.37 -21.22 4.02
C SER A 179 1.04 -21.66 2.72
N GLY A 180 1.13 -20.77 1.72
CA GLY A 180 1.62 -21.07 0.37
C GLY A 180 0.58 -21.74 -0.54
N MET A 181 -0.48 -22.35 0.01
CA MET A 181 -1.54 -23.05 -0.75
C MET A 181 -2.74 -22.14 -1.08
N GLY A 182 -2.54 -21.18 -2.00
CA GLY A 182 -3.58 -20.20 -2.36
C GLY A 182 -3.96 -19.27 -1.20
N ASP A 183 -4.68 -18.18 -1.45
CA ASP A 183 -5.36 -17.47 -0.35
C ASP A 183 -6.84 -17.83 -0.36
N ASP A 184 -7.45 -17.73 0.81
CA ASP A 184 -8.90 -17.80 0.98
C ASP A 184 -9.65 -16.90 -0.01
N ALA A 185 -10.41 -17.54 -0.90
CA ALA A 185 -11.11 -16.87 -1.99
C ALA A 185 -12.31 -16.03 -1.55
N THR A 186 -12.91 -16.35 -0.40
CA THR A 186 -14.17 -15.75 0.06
C THR A 186 -14.01 -14.84 1.27
N GLY A 187 -12.79 -14.74 1.82
CA GLY A 187 -12.54 -14.01 3.06
C GLY A 187 -13.23 -14.64 4.28
N ALA A 188 -13.52 -15.94 4.23
CA ALA A 188 -14.00 -16.73 5.36
C ALA A 188 -13.06 -16.72 6.59
N LEU A 189 -11.76 -16.48 6.38
CA LEU A 189 -10.75 -16.36 7.43
C LEU A 189 -10.68 -14.95 8.05
N ALA A 190 -11.41 -13.99 7.49
CA ALA A 190 -11.41 -12.60 7.96
C ALA A 190 -11.86 -12.52 9.42
N ASN A 191 -11.23 -11.62 10.17
CA ASN A 191 -11.69 -11.26 11.51
C ASN A 191 -13.03 -10.52 11.39
N THR A 192 -13.92 -10.72 12.36
CA THR A 192 -15.32 -10.26 12.25
C THR A 192 -15.45 -8.74 12.19
N TRP A 193 -14.53 -8.01 12.81
CA TRP A 193 -14.48 -6.55 12.77
C TRP A 193 -13.37 -6.10 11.82
N GLU A 194 -12.43 -5.30 12.30
CA GLU A 194 -11.31 -4.82 11.53
C GLU A 194 -10.17 -5.85 11.46
N GLY A 195 -9.42 -5.82 10.36
CA GLY A 195 -8.15 -6.54 10.30
C GLY A 195 -7.20 -5.97 11.35
N ILE A 196 -6.94 -4.66 11.26
CA ILE A 196 -6.11 -3.90 12.17
C ILE A 196 -6.88 -2.67 12.64
N ASP A 197 -6.90 -2.43 13.95
CA ASP A 197 -7.56 -1.29 14.57
C ASP A 197 -6.60 -0.53 15.50
N ILE A 198 -6.53 0.78 15.33
CA ILE A 198 -5.60 1.67 16.02
C ILE A 198 -6.45 2.75 16.66
N ARG A 199 -6.40 2.84 18.00
CA ARG A 199 -7.38 3.65 18.73
C ARG A 199 -6.93 4.33 20.00
N ASN A 200 -7.75 5.29 20.42
CA ASN A 200 -7.73 5.93 21.73
C ASN A 200 -6.34 6.46 22.10
N SER A 201 -5.82 7.40 21.31
CA SER A 201 -4.53 8.06 21.54
C SER A 201 -3.29 7.17 21.39
N ALA A 202 -3.40 6.02 20.74
CA ALA A 202 -2.23 5.35 20.16
C ALA A 202 -1.52 6.30 19.17
N ARG A 203 -0.19 6.23 19.05
CA ARG A 203 0.55 7.20 18.20
C ARG A 203 1.62 6.54 17.36
N LEU A 204 1.88 7.13 16.19
CA LEU A 204 2.99 6.72 15.32
C LEU A 204 2.96 5.22 14.98
N THR A 205 1.76 4.63 14.94
CA THR A 205 1.60 3.24 14.55
C THR A 205 1.86 3.10 13.06
N ARG A 206 2.59 2.06 12.70
CA ARG A 206 2.98 1.79 11.32
C ARG A 206 2.39 0.45 10.88
N VAL A 207 1.51 0.51 9.88
CA VAL A 207 0.94 -0.65 9.19
C VAL A 207 1.58 -0.74 7.81
N GLY A 208 2.52 -1.66 7.67
CA GLY A 208 3.32 -1.84 6.47
C GLY A 208 4.42 -0.79 6.29
N GLY A 209 5.09 -0.76 5.14
CA GLY A 209 5.84 0.42 4.68
C GLY A 209 6.82 0.13 3.54
N PRO A 210 7.90 0.92 3.37
CA PRO A 210 8.47 1.14 2.04
C PRO A 210 9.12 -0.11 1.43
N LEU A 211 9.54 -1.09 2.25
CA LEU A 211 10.17 -2.29 1.75
C LEU A 211 9.12 -3.38 1.40
N PRO A 212 9.34 -4.19 0.36
CA PRO A 212 8.49 -5.35 0.05
C PRO A 212 8.26 -6.28 1.24
N ALA A 213 9.29 -6.56 2.05
CA ALA A 213 9.22 -7.43 3.22
C ALA A 213 8.28 -6.90 4.33
N GLU A 214 7.93 -5.63 4.28
CA GLU A 214 7.09 -4.98 5.28
C GLU A 214 5.62 -4.92 4.87
N ARG A 215 5.29 -5.21 3.60
CA ARG A 215 3.93 -5.26 3.08
C ARG A 215 3.08 -6.24 3.89
N ASN A 216 1.91 -5.82 4.33
CA ASN A 216 0.92 -6.75 4.87
C ASN A 216 -0.08 -7.13 3.78
N LEU A 217 -0.70 -8.31 3.93
CA LEU A 217 -1.93 -8.70 3.26
C LEU A 217 -3.07 -8.70 4.28
N ILE A 218 -4.09 -7.88 4.08
CA ILE A 218 -5.11 -7.58 5.10
C ILE A 218 -6.51 -7.79 4.53
N VAL A 219 -7.30 -8.63 5.19
CA VAL A 219 -8.73 -8.85 4.91
C VAL A 219 -9.48 -8.77 6.25
N GLY A 220 -10.06 -7.61 6.56
CA GLY A 220 -11.01 -7.45 7.68
C GLY A 220 -12.43 -7.31 7.16
N LYS A 221 -13.46 -7.67 7.93
CA LYS A 221 -14.86 -7.57 7.46
C LYS A 221 -15.39 -6.15 7.48
N LEU A 222 -15.26 -5.43 8.59
CA LEU A 222 -15.71 -4.04 8.69
C LEU A 222 -14.75 -3.08 7.99
N ALA A 223 -13.46 -3.19 8.33
CA ALA A 223 -12.40 -2.46 7.67
C ALA A 223 -11.13 -3.30 7.56
N GLY A 224 -10.32 -3.08 6.52
CA GLY A 224 -8.96 -3.61 6.51
C GLY A 224 -8.13 -2.99 7.65
N VAL A 225 -8.04 -1.65 7.63
CA VAL A 225 -7.37 -0.86 8.66
C VAL A 225 -8.31 0.24 9.16
N ASN A 226 -8.42 0.38 10.48
CA ASN A 226 -9.16 1.47 11.12
C ASN A 226 -8.25 2.34 11.99
N SER A 227 -8.37 3.64 11.83
CA SER A 227 -7.62 4.68 12.55
C SER A 227 -8.66 5.59 13.23
N ASN A 228 -8.88 5.37 14.53
CA ASN A 228 -9.96 5.99 15.30
C ASN A 228 -9.43 6.66 16.56
N ARG A 229 -9.41 8.00 16.58
CA ARG A 229 -8.87 8.80 17.70
C ARG A 229 -7.41 8.47 18.07
N ASP A 230 -6.63 7.91 17.14
CA ASP A 230 -5.19 7.77 17.25
C ASP A 230 -4.46 9.00 16.66
N GLN A 231 -3.13 8.98 16.54
CA GLN A 231 -2.40 10.10 15.93
C GLN A 231 -1.22 9.62 15.09
N ALA A 232 -1.06 10.26 13.92
CA ALA A 232 0.09 10.08 13.06
C ALA A 232 0.33 8.62 12.63
N THR A 233 -0.76 7.90 12.32
CA THR A 233 -0.69 6.54 11.78
C THR A 233 -0.22 6.54 10.33
N LEU A 234 0.67 5.61 9.99
CA LEU A 234 1.12 5.36 8.63
C LEU A 234 0.58 4.01 8.15
N VAL A 235 -0.24 4.02 7.10
CA VAL A 235 -0.70 2.83 6.37
C VAL A 235 -0.01 2.83 5.01
N ALA A 236 1.04 2.02 4.86
CA ALA A 236 1.90 2.10 3.69
C ALA A 236 2.20 0.75 3.03
N ASN A 237 2.11 0.71 1.70
CA ASN A 237 2.49 -0.45 0.87
C ASN A 237 1.86 -1.75 1.37
N ASN A 238 0.55 -1.77 1.62
CA ASN A 238 -0.22 -2.96 1.96
C ASN A 238 -1.13 -3.38 0.81
N TYR A 239 -1.50 -4.66 0.80
CA TYR A 239 -2.61 -5.17 0.00
C TYR A 239 -3.81 -5.36 0.93
N ILE A 240 -4.90 -4.67 0.63
CA ILE A 240 -6.07 -4.57 1.51
C ILE A 240 -7.31 -5.01 0.73
N GLY A 241 -7.99 -6.04 1.25
CA GLY A 241 -9.20 -6.64 0.69
C GLY A 241 -8.99 -7.40 -0.64
N THR A 242 -7.74 -7.70 -0.99
CA THR A 242 -7.36 -8.44 -2.19
C THR A 242 -6.68 -9.78 -1.87
N ASP A 243 -6.39 -10.55 -2.90
CA ASP A 243 -5.45 -11.66 -2.88
C ASP A 243 -3.99 -11.21 -2.76
N ARG A 244 -3.08 -12.17 -2.61
CA ARG A 244 -1.63 -11.94 -2.57
C ARG A 244 -1.06 -11.32 -3.84
N THR A 245 -1.75 -11.44 -4.98
CA THR A 245 -1.31 -10.77 -6.22
C THR A 245 -1.74 -9.30 -6.25
N GLY A 246 -2.76 -8.93 -5.47
CA GLY A 246 -3.38 -7.61 -5.50
C GLY A 246 -4.30 -7.40 -6.70
N ASN A 247 -4.76 -8.46 -7.37
CA ASN A 247 -5.60 -8.38 -8.58
C ASN A 247 -6.97 -9.03 -8.43
N VAL A 248 -7.23 -9.74 -7.34
CA VAL A 248 -8.51 -10.40 -7.10
C VAL A 248 -9.09 -9.92 -5.78
N PRO A 249 -10.28 -9.29 -5.76
CA PRO A 249 -10.93 -8.91 -4.53
C PRO A 249 -11.37 -10.15 -3.74
N ARG A 250 -11.32 -10.09 -2.40
CA ARG A 250 -11.80 -11.18 -1.52
C ARG A 250 -13.24 -11.04 -1.06
N GLY A 251 -13.90 -9.91 -1.39
CA GLY A 251 -15.34 -9.71 -1.15
C GLY A 251 -15.77 -9.59 0.32
N ALA A 252 -14.86 -9.79 1.28
CA ALA A 252 -15.18 -9.66 2.70
C ALA A 252 -14.98 -8.25 3.25
N THR A 253 -14.07 -7.46 2.67
CA THR A 253 -13.67 -6.16 3.20
C THR A 253 -14.62 -5.05 2.80
N PHE A 254 -15.41 -4.57 3.76
CA PHE A 254 -16.42 -3.52 3.56
C PHE A 254 -15.77 -2.17 3.25
N GLN A 255 -14.88 -1.71 4.14
CA GLN A 255 -14.05 -0.52 3.92
C GLN A 255 -12.57 -0.91 3.82
N GLY A 256 -11.82 -0.36 2.88
CA GLY A 256 -10.39 -0.62 2.80
C GLY A 256 -9.64 -0.02 3.99
N VAL A 257 -9.65 1.31 4.06
CA VAL A 257 -9.09 2.08 5.18
C VAL A 257 -10.15 3.04 5.71
N ARG A 258 -10.37 3.01 7.03
CA ARG A 258 -11.28 3.92 7.74
C ARG A 258 -10.48 4.89 8.62
N ILE A 259 -10.76 6.18 8.50
CA ILE A 259 -10.05 7.26 9.17
C ILE A 259 -11.05 8.19 9.86
N ASP A 260 -11.06 8.16 11.19
CA ASP A 260 -11.84 9.04 12.06
C ASP A 260 -10.88 9.81 12.99
N THR A 261 -9.76 10.30 12.45
CA THR A 261 -8.74 10.99 13.25
C THR A 261 -7.76 11.84 12.44
N ALA A 262 -6.93 12.60 13.15
CA ALA A 262 -5.95 13.51 12.57
C ALA A 262 -4.59 12.87 12.27
N GLY A 263 -3.97 13.33 11.18
CA GLY A 263 -2.58 13.06 10.82
C GLY A 263 -2.31 11.68 10.21
N THR A 264 -3.34 10.96 9.78
CA THR A 264 -3.16 9.65 9.14
C THR A 264 -2.64 9.78 7.71
N THR A 265 -1.62 9.00 7.37
CA THR A 265 -1.05 8.91 6.02
C THR A 265 -1.32 7.54 5.43
N VAL A 266 -1.99 7.49 4.29
CA VAL A 266 -2.29 6.28 3.51
C VAL A 266 -1.52 6.37 2.21
N GLN A 267 -0.51 5.52 2.02
CA GLN A 267 0.34 5.61 0.84
C GLN A 267 0.77 4.30 0.18
N GLY A 268 0.75 4.26 -1.15
CA GLY A 268 1.29 3.12 -1.91
C GLY A 268 0.55 1.80 -1.71
N ASN A 269 -0.69 1.82 -1.21
CA ASN A 269 -1.48 0.62 -0.97
C ASN A 269 -2.24 0.20 -2.24
N VAL A 270 -2.55 -1.09 -2.34
CA VAL A 270 -3.54 -1.64 -3.27
C VAL A 270 -4.78 -1.98 -2.46
N ILE A 271 -5.89 -1.32 -2.77
CA ILE A 271 -7.11 -1.33 -1.96
C ILE A 271 -8.28 -1.80 -2.82
N GLY A 272 -8.79 -2.99 -2.51
CA GLY A 272 -10.08 -3.50 -2.97
C GLY A 272 -11.04 -3.58 -1.78
N ALA A 273 -12.26 -3.10 -1.95
CA ALA A 273 -13.29 -3.18 -0.91
C ALA A 273 -14.66 -3.30 -1.58
N VAL A 274 -15.65 -3.82 -0.85
CA VAL A 274 -17.00 -4.00 -1.40
C VAL A 274 -17.82 -2.72 -1.37
N GLU A 275 -17.59 -1.82 -0.42
CA GLU A 275 -18.34 -0.58 -0.30
C GLU A 275 -17.47 0.64 -0.61
N THR A 276 -16.44 0.91 0.21
CA THR A 276 -15.62 2.12 0.10
C THR A 276 -14.13 1.82 0.18
N GLY A 277 -13.33 2.40 -0.70
CA GLY A 277 -11.88 2.24 -0.68
C GLY A 277 -11.25 2.89 0.56
N VAL A 278 -11.38 4.21 0.68
CA VAL A 278 -10.91 4.99 1.82
C VAL A 278 -12.06 5.85 2.36
N PHE A 279 -12.46 5.61 3.61
CA PHE A 279 -13.46 6.39 4.32
C PHE A 279 -12.79 7.40 5.25
N VAL A 280 -13.23 8.65 5.22
CA VAL A 280 -12.71 9.78 6.00
C VAL A 280 -13.87 10.49 6.69
N GLY A 281 -14.00 10.28 8.00
CA GLY A 281 -15.08 10.82 8.82
C GLY A 281 -14.79 12.19 9.43
N GLY A 282 -15.78 12.75 10.14
CA GLY A 282 -15.82 14.15 10.56
C GLY A 282 -14.67 14.64 11.44
N GLU A 283 -14.00 13.77 12.19
CA GLU A 283 -12.85 14.11 13.05
C GLU A 283 -11.51 14.17 12.29
N ALA A 284 -11.51 13.82 11.01
CA ALA A 284 -10.29 13.71 10.23
C ALA A 284 -9.68 15.09 9.93
N ASP A 285 -8.40 15.24 10.23
CA ASP A 285 -7.67 16.46 9.90
C ASP A 285 -6.22 16.17 9.48
N GLY A 286 -5.73 16.85 8.44
CA GLY A 286 -4.34 16.70 8.01
C GLY A 286 -4.03 15.30 7.47
N VAL A 287 -5.00 14.68 6.79
CA VAL A 287 -4.88 13.34 6.21
C VAL A 287 -4.26 13.44 4.82
N SER A 288 -3.35 12.50 4.51
CA SER A 288 -2.77 12.35 3.17
C SER A 288 -3.10 10.96 2.62
N VAL A 289 -3.69 10.90 1.44
CA VAL A 289 -3.95 9.67 0.68
C VAL A 289 -3.19 9.80 -0.63
N ALA A 290 -2.03 9.17 -0.80
CA ALA A 290 -1.17 9.38 -1.96
C ALA A 290 -0.60 8.07 -2.53
N ARG A 291 -0.38 8.01 -3.84
CA ARG A 291 0.26 6.85 -4.52
C ARG A 291 -0.50 5.52 -4.40
N ASN A 292 -1.76 5.53 -3.96
CA ASN A 292 -2.54 4.32 -3.80
C ASN A 292 -3.18 3.91 -5.14
N ARG A 293 -3.43 2.60 -5.27
CA ARG A 293 -4.34 2.05 -6.28
C ARG A 293 -5.62 1.64 -5.56
N ILE A 294 -6.72 2.33 -5.84
CA ILE A 294 -8.00 2.22 -5.13
C ILE A 294 -9.06 1.75 -6.12
N GLY A 295 -9.49 0.50 -5.97
CA GLY A 295 -10.35 -0.18 -6.94
C GLY A 295 -9.61 -0.69 -8.20
N VAL A 296 -8.29 -0.48 -8.27
CA VAL A 296 -7.39 -0.97 -9.33
C VAL A 296 -6.32 -1.87 -8.73
N GLY A 297 -6.15 -3.05 -9.33
CA GLY A 297 -5.18 -4.04 -8.91
C GLY A 297 -3.75 -3.72 -9.36
N THR A 298 -2.82 -4.59 -9.01
CA THR A 298 -1.39 -4.38 -9.31
C THR A 298 -1.07 -4.36 -10.80
N GLY A 299 -1.79 -5.13 -11.60
CA GLY A 299 -1.71 -5.19 -13.06
C GLY A 299 -2.81 -4.41 -13.78
N GLY A 300 -3.51 -3.49 -13.10
CA GLY A 300 -4.58 -2.70 -13.70
C GLY A 300 -5.97 -3.36 -13.71
N ALA A 301 -6.10 -4.58 -13.19
CA ALA A 301 -7.38 -5.28 -13.09
C ALA A 301 -8.38 -4.53 -12.18
N PRO A 302 -9.69 -4.53 -12.49
CA PRO A 302 -10.69 -3.98 -11.57
C PRO A 302 -10.78 -4.85 -10.31
N ILE A 303 -10.62 -4.23 -9.14
CA ILE A 303 -10.78 -4.86 -7.81
C ILE A 303 -11.84 -4.16 -6.94
N ALA A 304 -12.60 -3.25 -7.55
CA ALA A 304 -13.89 -2.75 -7.07
C ALA A 304 -14.98 -3.20 -8.05
N GLY A 305 -16.23 -3.22 -7.59
CA GLY A 305 -17.38 -3.68 -8.38
C GLY A 305 -18.44 -2.59 -8.57
N PRO A 306 -19.35 -2.73 -9.55
CA PRO A 306 -20.37 -1.71 -9.86
C PRO A 306 -21.42 -1.52 -8.75
N ALA A 307 -21.50 -2.42 -7.77
CA ALA A 307 -22.37 -2.27 -6.60
C ALA A 307 -21.69 -1.55 -5.42
N SER A 308 -20.39 -1.24 -5.54
CA SER A 308 -19.67 -0.48 -4.52
C SER A 308 -20.11 0.99 -4.54
N GLN A 309 -19.83 1.69 -3.45
CA GLN A 309 -20.03 3.13 -3.34
C GLN A 309 -18.79 3.83 -3.91
N HIS A 310 -17.94 4.41 -3.06
CA HIS A 310 -16.96 5.40 -3.50
C HIS A 310 -15.52 4.93 -3.36
N GLY A 311 -14.64 5.46 -4.21
CA GLY A 311 -13.21 5.23 -4.06
C GLY A 311 -12.67 5.86 -2.78
N VAL A 312 -12.89 7.15 -2.63
CA VAL A 312 -12.59 7.92 -1.42
C VAL A 312 -13.83 8.70 -1.01
N TRP A 313 -14.31 8.49 0.20
CA TRP A 313 -15.50 9.16 0.75
C TRP A 313 -15.13 10.03 1.94
N LEU A 314 -15.37 11.33 1.83
CA LEU A 314 -15.26 12.32 2.91
C LEU A 314 -16.65 12.70 3.39
N THR A 315 -16.90 12.59 4.68
CA THR A 315 -18.20 12.94 5.26
C THR A 315 -18.09 13.40 6.70
N ASP A 316 -19.04 14.23 7.11
CA ASP A 316 -19.31 14.66 8.48
C ASP A 316 -20.22 13.65 9.22
N LEU A 317 -20.56 12.52 8.58
CA LEU A 317 -21.10 11.36 9.27
C LEU A 317 -20.06 10.77 10.21
N ALA A 318 -20.27 10.93 11.51
CA ALA A 318 -19.67 10.08 12.51
C ALA A 318 -20.79 9.45 13.36
N PRO A 319 -20.78 8.13 13.61
CA PRO A 319 -21.71 7.52 14.54
C PRO A 319 -21.52 7.99 16.00
N LEU A 320 -20.43 8.70 16.31
CA LEU A 320 -20.00 8.98 17.69
C LEU A 320 -19.73 10.46 18.03
N ASN A 321 -19.73 11.39 17.06
CA ASN A 321 -19.49 12.82 17.32
C ASN A 321 -20.15 13.71 16.26
N VAL A 322 -21.27 14.33 16.61
CA VAL A 322 -21.94 15.35 15.79
C VAL A 322 -21.15 16.67 15.79
N GLY A 323 -21.16 17.41 14.68
CA GLY A 323 -20.62 18.78 14.62
C GLY A 323 -19.15 18.93 14.23
N HIS A 324 -18.54 17.94 13.56
CA HIS A 324 -17.19 18.06 12.99
C HIS A 324 -17.21 17.77 11.48
N SER A 325 -16.26 18.37 10.75
CA SER A 325 -16.05 18.14 9.32
C SER A 325 -14.59 17.84 9.03
N PRO A 326 -14.31 16.95 8.06
CA PRO A 326 -12.96 16.73 7.59
C PRO A 326 -12.29 18.03 7.14
N GLY A 327 -11.04 18.25 7.58
CA GLY A 327 -10.24 19.42 7.23
C GLY A 327 -8.84 19.05 6.75
N ARG A 328 -8.24 19.85 5.87
CA ARG A 328 -6.86 19.62 5.40
C ARG A 328 -6.64 18.19 4.87
N ILE A 329 -7.50 17.74 3.96
CA ILE A 329 -7.43 16.40 3.38
C ILE A 329 -6.82 16.48 1.98
N GLY A 330 -5.67 15.83 1.81
CA GLY A 330 -4.99 15.72 0.53
C GLY A 330 -5.16 14.35 -0.10
N ILE A 331 -5.82 14.31 -1.25
CA ILE A 331 -5.91 13.12 -2.10
C ILE A 331 -4.94 13.31 -3.27
N GLY A 332 -3.85 12.56 -3.26
CA GLY A 332 -2.69 12.79 -4.10
C GLY A 332 -1.79 13.86 -3.49
N GLY A 333 -1.07 14.61 -4.32
CA GLY A 333 -0.08 15.57 -3.85
C GLY A 333 0.48 16.41 -4.98
N THR A 334 1.44 17.27 -4.69
CA THR A 334 1.96 18.24 -5.66
C THR A 334 2.98 17.64 -6.63
N LEU A 335 3.61 16.51 -6.27
CA LEU A 335 4.48 15.79 -7.19
C LEU A 335 3.65 14.90 -8.08
N ALA A 336 4.04 14.75 -9.36
CA ALA A 336 3.37 13.83 -10.28
C ALA A 336 3.32 12.39 -9.72
N SER A 337 4.35 11.98 -8.97
CA SER A 337 4.41 10.68 -8.31
C SER A 337 3.44 10.49 -7.15
N ASP A 338 2.80 11.55 -6.64
CA ASP A 338 1.88 11.48 -5.49
C ASP A 338 0.48 10.99 -5.88
N GLY A 339 0.16 11.01 -7.18
CA GLY A 339 -1.15 10.68 -7.70
C GLY A 339 -1.65 9.30 -7.28
N ASN A 340 -2.91 9.22 -6.86
CA ASN A 340 -3.58 7.93 -6.73
C ASN A 340 -4.16 7.50 -8.09
N THR A 341 -4.32 6.21 -8.29
CA THR A 341 -5.20 5.66 -9.32
C THR A 341 -6.49 5.20 -8.65
N ILE A 342 -7.63 5.79 -9.02
CA ILE A 342 -8.94 5.55 -8.42
C ILE A 342 -9.92 5.19 -9.53
N ALA A 343 -10.41 3.95 -9.56
CA ALA A 343 -11.31 3.53 -10.63
C ALA A 343 -12.17 2.31 -10.25
N HIS A 344 -13.16 2.03 -11.09
CA HIS A 344 -14.05 0.86 -11.02
C HIS A 344 -15.04 0.85 -9.85
N TRP A 345 -15.27 1.99 -9.24
CA TRP A 345 -16.26 2.17 -8.18
C TRP A 345 -17.66 2.38 -8.76
N GLY A 346 -18.68 1.80 -8.12
CA GLY A 346 -20.07 1.93 -8.56
C GLY A 346 -20.63 3.34 -8.35
N GLY A 347 -20.13 4.06 -7.36
CA GLY A 347 -20.32 5.49 -7.15
C GLY A 347 -19.11 6.30 -7.64
N SER A 348 -18.94 7.47 -7.02
CA SER A 348 -17.90 8.46 -7.36
C SER A 348 -16.48 8.03 -6.97
N GLY A 349 -15.48 8.51 -7.71
CA GLY A 349 -14.07 8.24 -7.39
C GLY A 349 -13.65 8.95 -6.11
N ILE A 350 -13.95 10.25 -6.02
CA ILE A 350 -13.90 11.04 -4.79
C ILE A 350 -15.30 11.58 -4.54
N PHE A 351 -15.86 11.29 -3.37
CA PHE A 351 -17.16 11.79 -2.93
C PHE A 351 -16.99 12.61 -1.66
N VAL A 352 -17.46 13.85 -1.68
CA VAL A 352 -17.51 14.71 -0.49
C VAL A 352 -18.96 14.99 -0.17
N GLN A 353 -19.39 14.61 1.03
CA GLN A 353 -20.76 14.76 1.45
C GLN A 353 -20.84 15.48 2.78
N ARG A 354 -21.38 16.70 2.75
CA ARG A 354 -21.86 17.40 3.95
C ARG A 354 -23.32 17.04 4.17
N ASN A 355 -23.65 16.53 5.34
CA ASN A 355 -25.02 16.16 5.68
C ASN A 355 -25.48 16.54 7.08
N ASN A 356 -24.62 17.17 7.87
CA ASN A 356 -24.98 17.69 9.17
C ASN A 356 -24.97 19.22 9.18
N ALA A 357 -26.12 19.82 9.52
CA ALA A 357 -26.27 21.27 9.57
C ALA A 357 -25.38 21.93 10.61
N ASP A 358 -25.09 21.21 11.70
CA ASP A 358 -24.27 21.68 12.82
C ASP A 358 -22.77 21.55 12.55
N SER A 359 -22.39 20.80 11.51
CA SER A 359 -20.99 20.62 11.13
C SER A 359 -20.43 21.85 10.41
N PRO A 360 -19.17 22.24 10.68
CA PRO A 360 -18.52 23.35 10.01
C PRO A 360 -18.37 23.08 8.50
N GLU A 361 -18.00 24.11 7.75
CA GLU A 361 -17.73 23.97 6.32
C GLU A 361 -16.55 23.03 6.06
N PHE A 362 -16.64 22.26 4.98
CA PHE A 362 -15.55 21.42 4.50
C PHE A 362 -14.54 22.34 3.82
N VAL A 363 -13.39 22.53 4.47
CA VAL A 363 -12.36 23.46 3.98
C VAL A 363 -11.02 22.78 3.82
N ARG A 364 -10.24 23.31 2.88
CA ARG A 364 -8.88 22.85 2.58
C ARG A 364 -8.84 21.39 2.13
N LEU A 365 -9.72 21.02 1.20
CA LEU A 365 -9.70 19.70 0.57
C LEU A 365 -9.08 19.81 -0.82
N TRP A 366 -8.14 18.95 -1.17
CA TRP A 366 -7.54 18.98 -2.49
C TRP A 366 -7.30 17.61 -3.07
N TRP A 367 -7.39 17.55 -4.40
CA TRP A 367 -7.11 16.36 -5.18
C TRP A 367 -6.18 16.74 -6.33
N LEU A 368 -4.91 16.37 -6.22
CA LEU A 368 -3.90 16.69 -7.21
C LEU A 368 -3.25 15.44 -7.78
N ASN A 369 -2.97 15.46 -9.07
CA ASN A 369 -2.24 14.41 -9.81
C ASN A 369 -2.93 13.03 -9.79
N ASN A 370 -4.19 12.94 -9.37
CA ASN A 370 -4.91 11.67 -9.38
C ASN A 370 -5.35 11.30 -10.78
N ARG A 371 -5.30 9.99 -11.06
CA ARG A 371 -5.98 9.36 -12.19
C ARG A 371 -7.31 8.80 -11.69
N ILE A 372 -8.42 9.38 -12.15
CA ILE A 372 -9.77 8.99 -11.71
C ILE A 372 -10.63 8.71 -12.93
N TYR A 373 -11.11 7.47 -13.07
CA TYR A 373 -11.85 7.01 -14.26
C TYR A 373 -12.73 5.80 -13.95
N ALA A 374 -13.59 5.40 -14.89
CA ALA A 374 -14.46 4.22 -14.77
C ALA A 374 -15.26 4.17 -13.45
N THR A 375 -15.92 5.28 -13.11
CA THR A 375 -16.83 5.42 -11.96
C THR A 375 -18.27 5.33 -12.44
N GLY A 376 -19.18 4.80 -11.61
CA GLY A 376 -20.61 4.73 -11.96
C GLY A 376 -21.39 6.02 -11.66
N GLN A 377 -20.81 6.92 -10.87
CA GLN A 377 -21.24 8.32 -10.72
C GLN A 377 -20.13 9.27 -11.19
N LEU A 378 -20.31 10.57 -10.96
CA LEU A 378 -19.31 11.58 -11.28
C LEU A 378 -17.93 11.22 -10.70
N PRO A 379 -16.83 11.37 -11.46
CA PRO A 379 -15.50 10.99 -10.96
C PRO A 379 -15.08 11.74 -9.68
N ILE A 380 -15.50 13.00 -9.55
CA ILE A 380 -15.39 13.81 -8.33
C ILE A 380 -16.76 14.46 -8.13
N GLU A 381 -17.33 14.30 -6.95
CA GLU A 381 -18.68 14.78 -6.65
C GLU A 381 -18.75 15.41 -5.26
N LEU A 382 -19.27 16.63 -5.19
CA LEU A 382 -19.39 17.45 -3.98
C LEU A 382 -20.86 17.74 -3.69
N ILE A 383 -21.38 17.16 -2.60
CA ILE A 383 -22.79 17.29 -2.24
C ILE A 383 -22.94 17.90 -0.86
N ASP A 384 -23.80 18.91 -0.77
CA ASP A 384 -24.33 19.42 0.50
C ASP A 384 -25.82 19.06 0.60
N THR A 385 -26.12 17.97 1.31
CA THR A 385 -27.50 17.52 1.48
C THR A 385 -28.28 18.35 2.49
N VAL A 386 -27.60 19.14 3.32
CA VAL A 386 -28.25 20.04 4.28
C VAL A 386 -28.93 21.18 3.53
N ASP A 387 -28.19 21.78 2.61
CA ASP A 387 -28.62 22.95 1.85
C ASP A 387 -29.16 22.59 0.45
N ASN A 388 -29.25 21.28 0.13
CA ASN A 388 -29.77 20.72 -1.12
C ASN A 388 -29.01 21.23 -2.38
N GLN A 389 -27.68 21.18 -2.33
CA GLN A 389 -26.77 21.70 -3.37
C GLN A 389 -25.85 20.59 -3.91
N GLY A 390 -25.46 20.72 -5.19
CA GLY A 390 -24.55 19.77 -5.86
C GLY A 390 -25.22 18.42 -6.19
N LEU A 391 -26.54 18.38 -6.33
CA LEU A 391 -27.29 17.12 -6.45
C LEU A 391 -27.33 16.56 -7.87
N ASN A 392 -27.01 17.38 -8.87
CA ASN A 392 -27.04 16.99 -10.26
C ASN A 392 -25.71 17.30 -10.95
N PRO A 393 -25.34 16.54 -11.99
CA PRO A 393 -24.16 16.84 -12.78
C PRO A 393 -24.16 18.25 -13.36
N GLY A 394 -23.09 19.00 -13.10
CA GLY A 394 -22.92 20.37 -13.55
C GLY A 394 -23.53 21.43 -12.64
N ASP A 395 -24.16 21.03 -11.52
CA ASP A 395 -24.54 21.97 -10.47
C ASP A 395 -23.29 22.74 -9.98
N PRO A 396 -23.41 24.02 -9.59
CA PRO A 396 -22.31 24.74 -8.96
C PRO A 396 -21.83 24.01 -7.71
N ALA A 397 -20.51 23.99 -7.50
CA ALA A 397 -19.92 23.44 -6.29
C ALA A 397 -20.54 24.10 -5.04
N PRO A 398 -21.00 23.32 -4.04
CA PRO A 398 -21.62 23.87 -2.84
C PRO A 398 -20.69 24.88 -2.12
N PRO A 399 -21.12 26.10 -1.76
CA PRO A 399 -20.27 27.08 -1.10
C PRO A 399 -19.64 26.60 0.21
N LYS A 400 -20.29 25.68 0.93
CA LYS A 400 -19.77 25.11 2.18
C LYS A 400 -18.80 23.95 1.98
N ILE A 401 -18.49 23.60 0.74
CA ILE A 401 -17.46 22.63 0.38
C ILE A 401 -16.44 23.36 -0.48
N ASN A 402 -15.21 23.48 0.01
CA ASN A 402 -14.12 24.17 -0.68
C ASN A 402 -14.46 25.62 -1.12
N ALA A 403 -15.28 26.33 -0.33
CA ALA A 403 -15.74 27.68 -0.66
C ALA A 403 -16.46 27.78 -2.03
N GLY A 404 -17.01 26.67 -2.53
CA GLY A 404 -17.66 26.59 -3.83
C GLY A 404 -16.71 26.79 -5.00
N GLN A 405 -15.46 26.33 -4.90
CA GLN A 405 -14.45 26.45 -5.97
C GLN A 405 -14.98 25.90 -7.31
N PRO A 406 -15.24 26.75 -8.33
CA PRO A 406 -15.83 26.30 -9.58
C PRO A 406 -14.80 25.58 -10.47
N ALA A 407 -15.29 24.62 -11.25
CA ALA A 407 -14.50 23.97 -12.29
C ALA A 407 -14.24 24.93 -13.47
N PRO A 408 -13.08 24.85 -14.14
CA PRO A 408 -12.86 25.58 -15.39
C PRO A 408 -13.87 25.18 -16.48
N ALA A 409 -14.20 26.10 -17.38
CA ALA A 409 -15.00 25.79 -18.58
C ALA A 409 -14.12 25.85 -19.83
N ILE A 410 -13.96 24.73 -20.53
CA ILE A 410 -13.14 24.64 -21.73
C ILE A 410 -13.89 25.26 -22.92
N THR A 411 -13.22 26.11 -23.70
CA THR A 411 -13.77 26.74 -24.91
C THR A 411 -13.10 26.25 -26.18
N ALA A 412 -11.87 25.75 -26.09
CA ALA A 412 -11.18 25.06 -27.18
C ALA A 412 -10.13 24.09 -26.63
N ALA A 413 -9.99 22.93 -27.27
CA ALA A 413 -8.86 22.03 -27.06
C ALA A 413 -8.35 21.55 -28.42
N THR A 414 -7.05 21.71 -28.66
CA THR A 414 -6.38 21.27 -29.88
C THR A 414 -5.11 20.51 -29.53
N GLY A 415 -4.69 19.59 -30.38
CA GLY A 415 -3.44 18.87 -30.15
C GLY A 415 -2.90 18.20 -31.40
N ASP A 416 -1.66 17.75 -31.30
CA ASP A 416 -0.95 16.97 -32.31
C ASP A 416 0.14 16.12 -31.61
N GLY A 417 1.09 15.57 -32.39
CA GLY A 417 2.22 14.81 -31.83
C GLY A 417 3.21 15.64 -31.00
N SER A 418 3.14 16.98 -31.04
CA SER A 418 4.01 17.88 -30.27
C SER A 418 3.44 18.28 -28.91
N GLY A 419 2.12 18.22 -28.72
CA GLY A 419 1.50 18.51 -27.45
C GLY A 419 0.01 18.83 -27.54
N THR A 420 -0.57 19.17 -26.39
CA THR A 420 -1.96 19.61 -26.25
C THR A 420 -2.02 21.08 -25.83
N GLN A 421 -2.99 21.82 -26.37
CA GLN A 421 -3.32 23.19 -25.99
C GLN A 421 -4.80 23.28 -25.60
N VAL A 422 -5.08 23.92 -24.47
CA VAL A 422 -6.43 24.05 -23.93
C VAL A 422 -6.72 25.51 -23.58
N THR A 423 -7.74 26.09 -24.20
CA THR A 423 -8.28 27.40 -23.85
C THR A 423 -9.52 27.22 -22.99
N TYR A 424 -9.57 27.93 -21.87
CA TYR A 424 -10.63 27.80 -20.88
C TYR A 424 -10.94 29.12 -20.19
N SER A 425 -12.09 29.20 -19.54
CA SER A 425 -12.41 30.25 -18.58
C SER A 425 -12.39 29.70 -17.15
N LEU A 426 -12.00 30.55 -16.20
CA LEU A 426 -12.05 30.25 -14.77
C LEU A 426 -12.60 31.46 -14.01
N GLN A 427 -13.58 31.21 -13.15
CA GLN A 427 -14.00 32.15 -12.14
C GLN A 427 -13.00 32.11 -10.97
N ALA A 428 -12.29 33.21 -10.77
CA ALA A 428 -11.23 33.34 -9.80
C ALA A 428 -11.53 34.47 -8.81
N VAL A 429 -10.89 34.40 -7.64
CA VAL A 429 -10.92 35.47 -6.64
C VAL A 429 -9.65 36.34 -6.74
N ALA A 430 -9.68 37.52 -6.12
CA ALA A 430 -8.53 38.42 -6.10
C ALA A 430 -7.34 37.83 -5.34
N ASN A 431 -6.13 38.15 -5.79
CA ASN A 431 -4.86 37.81 -5.15
C ASN A 431 -4.73 36.33 -4.80
N ALA A 432 -5.02 35.46 -5.78
CA ALA A 432 -4.99 34.01 -5.61
C ALA A 432 -4.18 33.34 -6.70
N SER A 433 -3.51 32.25 -6.33
CA SER A 433 -2.86 31.34 -7.26
C SER A 433 -3.72 30.10 -7.47
N TYR A 434 -3.76 29.57 -8.68
CA TYR A 434 -4.44 28.32 -8.99
C TYR A 434 -3.52 27.38 -9.74
N ALA A 435 -3.56 26.10 -9.38
CA ALA A 435 -3.06 25.00 -10.19
C ALA A 435 -4.22 24.45 -11.01
N VAL A 436 -4.20 24.63 -12.33
CA VAL A 436 -5.17 24.04 -13.25
C VAL A 436 -4.54 22.80 -13.87
N GLN A 437 -5.14 21.64 -13.60
CA GLN A 437 -4.64 20.36 -14.13
C GLN A 437 -5.47 19.96 -15.35
N ALA A 438 -4.79 19.65 -16.45
CA ALA A 438 -5.44 19.18 -17.67
C ALA A 438 -5.28 17.68 -17.83
N PHE A 439 -6.37 17.00 -18.14
CA PHE A 439 -6.41 15.55 -18.31
C PHE A 439 -6.97 15.16 -19.67
N ALA A 440 -6.46 14.06 -20.22
CA ALA A 440 -7.09 13.35 -21.31
C ALA A 440 -7.84 12.13 -20.79
N THR A 441 -8.96 11.83 -21.44
CA THR A 441 -9.73 10.60 -21.23
C THR A 441 -10.20 10.03 -22.57
N PRO A 442 -10.16 8.70 -22.78
CA PRO A 442 -10.71 8.06 -23.98
C PRO A 442 -12.22 8.26 -24.13
N ALA A 443 -12.94 8.38 -23.00
CA ALA A 443 -14.39 8.56 -23.00
C ALA A 443 -14.84 9.42 -21.81
N CYS A 444 -15.91 10.16 -22.02
CA CYS A 444 -16.56 10.93 -20.98
C CYS A 444 -17.45 10.05 -20.11
N HIS A 445 -17.67 10.48 -18.86
CA HIS A 445 -18.74 9.92 -18.06
C HIS A 445 -20.09 10.23 -18.73
N ALA A 446 -21.12 9.41 -18.49
CA ALA A 446 -22.44 9.54 -19.12
C ALA A 446 -23.12 10.90 -18.88
N SER A 447 -22.74 11.61 -17.81
CA SER A 447 -23.19 12.97 -17.53
C SER A 447 -22.56 14.06 -18.42
N GLY A 448 -21.49 13.74 -19.14
CA GLY A 448 -20.69 14.71 -19.91
C GLY A 448 -19.61 15.46 -19.11
N TYR A 449 -19.36 15.10 -17.85
CA TYR A 449 -18.34 15.72 -16.97
C TYR A 449 -17.29 14.72 -16.53
N GLY A 450 -16.02 15.14 -16.41
CA GLY A 450 -14.93 14.20 -16.14
C GLY A 450 -14.89 13.06 -17.19
N PRO A 451 -14.15 11.97 -16.99
CA PRO A 451 -13.11 11.71 -15.98
C PRO A 451 -11.75 12.34 -16.30
N GLY A 452 -10.75 12.08 -15.46
CA GLY A 452 -9.36 12.47 -15.66
C GLY A 452 -8.44 11.26 -15.60
N GLN A 453 -8.24 10.59 -16.74
CA GLN A 453 -7.49 9.33 -16.80
C GLN A 453 -5.98 9.52 -16.98
N LEU A 454 -5.57 10.48 -17.80
CA LEU A 454 -4.15 10.79 -18.05
C LEU A 454 -3.90 12.25 -17.75
N LEU A 455 -3.01 12.55 -16.81
CA LEU A 455 -2.58 13.93 -16.56
C LEU A 455 -1.66 14.39 -17.70
N LEU A 456 -2.07 15.44 -18.40
CA LEU A 456 -1.27 16.05 -19.48
C LEU A 456 -0.32 17.12 -18.96
N GLY A 457 -0.66 17.76 -17.84
CA GLY A 457 0.16 18.79 -17.23
C GLY A 457 -0.61 19.66 -16.26
N THR A 458 0.14 20.50 -15.55
CA THR A 458 -0.42 21.49 -14.63
C THR A 458 0.03 22.88 -15.08
N HIS A 459 -0.93 23.79 -15.23
CA HIS A 459 -0.70 25.19 -15.54
C HIS A 459 -1.00 26.04 -14.30
N THR A 460 -0.07 26.90 -13.91
CA THR A 460 -0.26 27.81 -12.76
C THR A 460 -0.69 29.18 -13.25
N ILE A 461 -1.72 29.73 -12.61
CA ILE A 461 -2.23 31.07 -12.89
C ILE A 461 -2.31 31.88 -11.61
N ASP A 462 -2.03 33.17 -11.70
CA ASP A 462 -2.19 34.13 -10.62
C ASP A 462 -3.21 35.19 -11.03
N THR A 463 -4.09 35.57 -10.12
CA THR A 463 -5.13 36.57 -10.35
C THR A 463 -4.98 37.73 -9.38
N THR A 464 -5.12 38.97 -9.87
CA THR A 464 -5.07 40.18 -9.04
C THR A 464 -6.46 40.70 -8.67
N ASN A 465 -7.47 40.42 -9.50
CA ASN A 465 -8.85 40.87 -9.34
C ASN A 465 -9.81 39.66 -9.36
N PRO A 466 -11.00 39.75 -8.73
CA PRO A 466 -12.00 38.71 -8.86
C PRO A 466 -12.71 38.81 -10.22
N GLY A 467 -13.16 37.69 -10.76
CA GLY A 467 -13.90 37.66 -12.02
C GLY A 467 -13.70 36.37 -12.81
N THR A 468 -14.33 36.31 -13.98
CA THR A 468 -14.15 35.22 -14.94
C THR A 468 -13.12 35.63 -15.98
N PHE A 469 -12.01 34.89 -16.05
CA PHE A 469 -10.90 35.18 -16.94
C PHE A 469 -10.69 34.05 -17.93
N SER A 470 -10.21 34.36 -19.14
CA SER A 470 -9.83 33.37 -20.13
C SER A 470 -8.33 33.15 -20.11
N PHE A 471 -7.91 31.89 -20.18
CA PHE A 471 -6.53 31.44 -20.19
C PHE A 471 -6.31 30.40 -21.29
N THR A 472 -5.06 30.24 -21.70
CA THR A 472 -4.63 29.15 -22.57
C THR A 472 -3.48 28.40 -21.92
N ALA A 473 -3.69 27.13 -21.59
CA ALA A 473 -2.65 26.21 -21.18
C ALA A 473 -1.97 25.63 -22.43
N SER A 474 -0.64 25.71 -22.50
CA SER A 474 0.19 25.18 -23.57
C SER A 474 1.37 24.39 -22.99
N GLY A 475 2.10 23.65 -23.83
CA GLY A 475 3.18 22.78 -23.38
C GLY A 475 2.71 21.57 -22.57
N LEU A 476 1.42 21.20 -22.70
CA LEU A 476 0.87 19.99 -22.12
C LEU A 476 1.32 18.78 -22.96
N LEU A 477 1.44 17.62 -22.30
CA LEU A 477 1.76 16.37 -22.98
C LEU A 477 0.77 16.08 -24.13
N PRO A 478 1.22 15.40 -25.20
CA PRO A 478 0.33 14.99 -26.28
C PRO A 478 -0.78 14.08 -25.76
N ALA A 479 -2.01 14.36 -26.18
CA ALA A 479 -3.17 13.51 -25.95
C ALA A 479 -3.52 12.78 -27.24
N ALA A 480 -3.96 11.52 -27.13
CA ALA A 480 -4.35 10.71 -28.28
C ALA A 480 -5.56 11.32 -29.00
N SER A 481 -5.58 11.19 -30.33
CA SER A 481 -6.71 11.65 -31.14
C SER A 481 -8.00 10.95 -30.72
N GLY A 482 -9.11 11.70 -30.69
CA GLY A 482 -10.41 11.22 -30.21
C GLY A 482 -10.59 11.28 -28.69
N SER A 483 -9.56 11.65 -27.92
CA SER A 483 -9.71 11.90 -26.48
C SER A 483 -10.61 13.10 -26.19
N ALA A 484 -11.28 13.07 -25.04
CA ALA A 484 -11.84 14.26 -24.43
C ALA A 484 -10.85 14.85 -23.41
N ILE A 485 -10.89 16.17 -23.27
CA ILE A 485 -10.12 16.93 -22.29
C ILE A 485 -11.03 17.34 -21.15
N THR A 486 -10.51 17.23 -19.93
CA THR A 486 -11.14 17.72 -18.71
C THR A 486 -10.12 18.51 -17.89
N LEU A 487 -10.61 19.46 -17.09
CA LEU A 487 -9.79 20.28 -16.22
C LEU A 487 -10.26 20.17 -14.77
N THR A 488 -9.35 20.29 -13.82
CA THR A 488 -9.65 20.69 -12.43
C THR A 488 -8.93 22.00 -12.12
N ALA A 489 -9.46 22.79 -11.20
CA ALA A 489 -8.79 23.96 -10.65
C ALA A 489 -8.60 23.81 -9.14
N THR A 490 -7.38 23.96 -8.67
CA THR A 490 -7.03 23.97 -7.26
C THR A 490 -6.51 25.34 -6.86
N ARG A 491 -7.29 26.08 -6.08
CA ARG A 491 -6.82 27.31 -5.43
C ARG A 491 -5.74 26.98 -4.42
N VAL A 492 -4.66 27.73 -4.43
CA VAL A 492 -3.51 27.59 -3.52
C VAL A 492 -3.47 28.81 -2.61
N PHE A 493 -3.40 28.56 -1.30
CA PHE A 493 -3.33 29.59 -0.27
C PHE A 493 -1.87 29.85 0.15
N ASN A 494 -1.62 31.00 0.77
CA ASN A 494 -0.29 31.40 1.24
C ASN A 494 0.29 30.45 2.30
N ASP A 495 -0.57 29.75 3.05
CA ASP A 495 -0.18 28.72 4.02
C ASP A 495 0.02 27.33 3.37
N THR A 496 0.10 27.27 2.03
CA THR A 496 0.21 26.07 1.20
C THR A 496 -1.01 25.14 1.22
N THR A 497 -2.07 25.50 1.95
CA THR A 497 -3.35 24.78 1.90
C THR A 497 -4.04 25.00 0.56
N ARG A 498 -5.03 24.16 0.24
CA ARG A 498 -5.58 24.06 -1.12
C ARG A 498 -7.07 23.75 -1.12
N GLN A 499 -7.79 24.23 -2.12
CA GLN A 499 -9.21 23.91 -2.36
C GLN A 499 -9.41 23.59 -3.83
N SER A 500 -9.92 22.40 -4.14
CA SER A 500 -10.09 21.92 -5.52
C SER A 500 -11.55 21.93 -5.97
N SER A 501 -11.75 22.14 -7.28
CA SER A 501 -13.03 21.97 -7.98
C SER A 501 -13.26 20.51 -8.39
N GLU A 502 -14.50 20.16 -8.70
CA GLU A 502 -14.81 18.97 -9.52
C GLU A 502 -14.14 19.04 -10.91
N PHE A 503 -14.28 17.97 -11.69
CA PHE A 503 -13.88 17.98 -13.10
C PHE A 503 -14.80 18.89 -13.93
N SER A 504 -14.21 19.58 -14.90
CA SER A 504 -14.97 20.32 -15.92
C SER A 504 -15.86 19.40 -16.75
N GLN A 505 -16.77 20.02 -17.50
CA GLN A 505 -17.39 19.37 -18.65
C GLN A 505 -16.28 18.86 -19.60
N CYS A 506 -16.51 17.69 -20.16
CA CYS A 506 -15.69 17.14 -21.22
C CYS A 506 -15.68 18.07 -22.44
N PHE A 507 -14.51 18.22 -23.04
CA PHE A 507 -14.37 18.91 -24.32
C PHE A 507 -13.61 18.03 -25.32
N PRO A 508 -14.15 17.77 -26.52
CA PRO A 508 -13.48 16.94 -27.50
C PRO A 508 -12.18 17.57 -27.97
N LEU A 509 -11.10 16.78 -28.01
CA LEU A 509 -9.83 17.23 -28.57
C LEU A 509 -9.92 17.30 -30.10
N ALA A 510 -9.69 18.48 -30.68
CA ALA A 510 -9.52 18.61 -32.12
C ALA A 510 -8.07 18.26 -32.52
N GLY A 511 -7.91 17.23 -33.35
CA GLY A 511 -6.61 16.67 -33.69
C GLY A 511 -6.17 15.60 -32.68
N GLY A 512 -4.91 15.66 -32.26
CA GLY A 512 -4.28 14.76 -31.29
C GLY A 512 -3.11 13.97 -31.88
N ALA A 513 -2.28 13.42 -31.01
CA ALA A 513 -1.26 12.46 -31.42
C ALA A 513 -1.94 11.17 -31.94
N ALA A 514 -1.35 10.53 -32.93
CA ALA A 514 -1.75 9.17 -33.27
C ALA A 514 -1.47 8.27 -32.05
N GLY A 515 -2.41 7.37 -31.74
CA GLY A 515 -2.23 6.38 -30.70
C GLY A 515 -0.99 5.50 -30.95
N THR A 516 -0.44 4.95 -29.88
CA THR A 516 0.77 4.10 -29.94
C THR A 516 0.42 2.70 -29.46
N PRO A 517 0.69 1.64 -30.24
CA PRO A 517 0.51 0.27 -29.79
C PRO A 517 1.26 -0.03 -28.48
N PRO A 518 0.88 -1.08 -27.71
CA PRO A 518 1.47 -1.39 -26.40
C PRO A 518 2.99 -1.59 -26.46
N MET A 519 3.67 -1.50 -25.33
CA MET A 519 5.08 -1.91 -25.25
C MET A 519 5.16 -3.33 -24.67
N VAL A 520 5.90 -4.22 -25.34
CA VAL A 520 6.15 -5.59 -24.87
C VAL A 520 7.64 -5.74 -24.58
N ASN A 521 8.01 -6.12 -23.35
CA ASN A 521 9.41 -6.32 -22.97
C ASN A 521 9.56 -7.49 -21.98
N VAL A 522 9.67 -8.71 -22.50
CA VAL A 522 9.75 -9.93 -21.69
C VAL A 522 11.23 -10.29 -21.44
N PRO A 523 11.68 -10.45 -20.18
CA PRO A 523 13.03 -10.89 -19.87
C PRO A 523 13.23 -12.38 -20.21
N GLY A 524 14.49 -12.83 -20.23
CA GLY A 524 14.79 -14.26 -20.29
C GLY A 524 14.27 -15.01 -19.06
N LEU A 525 13.68 -16.18 -19.27
CA LEU A 525 13.13 -17.05 -18.23
C LEU A 525 13.95 -18.33 -18.08
N THR A 526 13.86 -18.97 -16.92
CA THR A 526 14.50 -20.26 -16.64
C THR A 526 13.51 -21.26 -16.07
N ALA A 527 13.61 -22.53 -16.49
CA ALA A 527 12.86 -23.65 -15.93
C ALA A 527 13.75 -24.88 -15.78
N THR A 528 13.26 -25.94 -15.14
CA THR A 528 14.01 -27.19 -14.94
C THR A 528 13.18 -28.38 -15.41
N VAL A 529 13.84 -29.34 -16.07
CA VAL A 529 13.19 -30.57 -16.54
C VAL A 529 12.51 -31.30 -15.39
N GLY A 530 11.27 -31.73 -15.59
CA GLY A 530 10.51 -32.51 -14.62
C GLY A 530 10.01 -31.73 -13.39
N GLN A 531 10.05 -30.39 -13.41
CA GLN A 531 9.45 -29.55 -12.37
C GLN A 531 8.26 -28.76 -12.93
N PRO A 532 7.20 -28.52 -12.14
CA PRO A 532 6.10 -27.66 -12.58
C PRO A 532 6.60 -26.23 -12.82
N PHE A 533 6.19 -25.65 -13.94
CA PHE A 533 6.53 -24.29 -14.37
C PHE A 533 5.25 -23.54 -14.73
N SER A 534 5.12 -22.28 -14.31
CA SER A 534 4.03 -21.40 -14.70
C SER A 534 4.50 -19.94 -14.64
N ALA A 535 4.27 -19.19 -15.72
CA ALA A 535 4.58 -17.77 -15.83
C ALA A 535 3.45 -17.04 -16.54
N ASN A 536 2.89 -15.99 -15.90
CA ASN A 536 1.98 -15.06 -16.56
C ASN A 536 2.77 -13.87 -17.09
N LEU A 537 2.85 -13.73 -18.41
CA LEU A 537 3.68 -12.73 -19.09
C LEU A 537 2.97 -11.40 -19.33
N ALA A 538 1.68 -11.28 -19.01
CA ALA A 538 0.95 -10.02 -19.13
C ALA A 538 1.57 -8.91 -18.26
N GLN A 539 2.29 -9.27 -17.20
CA GLN A 539 3.02 -8.33 -16.35
C GLN A 539 4.19 -7.60 -17.04
N TYR A 540 4.59 -8.05 -18.25
CA TYR A 540 5.68 -7.47 -19.04
C TYR A 540 5.18 -6.65 -20.24
N VAL A 541 3.89 -6.34 -20.24
CA VAL A 541 3.24 -5.51 -21.25
C VAL A 541 2.77 -4.25 -20.58
N ASP A 542 3.26 -3.12 -21.08
CA ASP A 542 2.86 -1.80 -20.61
C ASP A 542 1.94 -1.16 -21.67
N ALA A 543 0.77 -0.70 -21.25
CA ALA A 543 -0.05 0.17 -22.09
C ALA A 543 0.65 1.52 -22.25
N THR A 544 0.74 2.01 -23.48
CA THR A 544 1.52 3.18 -23.90
C THR A 544 0.76 4.49 -23.73
N ASP A 545 -0.55 4.46 -23.93
CA ASP A 545 -1.50 5.59 -23.80
C ASP A 545 -2.72 5.20 -22.95
N ASN A 546 -2.52 4.21 -22.08
CA ASN A 546 -3.46 3.80 -21.05
C ASN A 546 -4.71 3.07 -21.57
N ASP A 547 -4.65 2.62 -22.81
CA ASP A 547 -5.61 1.73 -23.40
C ASP A 547 -5.59 0.36 -22.74
N ALA A 548 -6.77 -0.24 -22.63
CA ALA A 548 -6.88 -1.61 -22.18
C ALA A 548 -6.26 -2.54 -23.23
N ILE A 549 -5.33 -3.39 -22.80
CA ILE A 549 -4.84 -4.49 -23.65
C ILE A 549 -6.02 -5.41 -23.95
N GLN A 550 -6.40 -5.50 -25.22
CA GLN A 550 -7.57 -6.23 -25.68
C GLN A 550 -7.27 -7.72 -25.83
N SER A 551 -6.05 -8.08 -26.22
CA SER A 551 -5.67 -9.48 -26.40
C SER A 551 -4.17 -9.70 -26.26
N TYR A 552 -3.83 -10.95 -25.92
CA TYR A 552 -2.46 -11.46 -25.90
C TYR A 552 -2.38 -12.69 -26.79
N ALA A 553 -1.28 -12.81 -27.53
CA ALA A 553 -0.94 -14.00 -28.30
C ALA A 553 0.49 -14.42 -27.96
N LEU A 554 0.63 -15.57 -27.30
CA LEU A 554 1.91 -16.20 -27.04
C LEU A 554 2.14 -17.33 -28.04
N THR A 555 3.23 -17.23 -28.80
CA THR A 555 3.63 -18.23 -29.80
C THR A 555 5.04 -18.75 -29.52
N GLY A 556 5.31 -19.98 -29.92
CA GLY A 556 6.52 -20.72 -29.56
C GLY A 556 6.17 -22.04 -28.89
N ALA A 557 7.15 -22.94 -28.77
CA ALA A 557 6.94 -24.25 -28.19
C ALA A 557 8.17 -24.73 -27.42
N ALA A 558 7.92 -25.38 -26.29
CA ALA A 558 8.91 -26.14 -25.53
C ALA A 558 8.25 -27.46 -25.08
N PRO A 559 8.93 -28.62 -25.17
CA PRO A 559 8.37 -29.90 -24.77
C PRO A 559 7.84 -29.89 -23.34
N GLY A 560 6.55 -30.25 -23.19
CA GLY A 560 5.87 -30.31 -21.89
C GLY A 560 5.29 -28.99 -21.38
N LEU A 561 5.41 -27.90 -22.13
CA LEU A 561 4.79 -26.60 -21.83
C LEU A 561 3.67 -26.26 -22.82
N SER A 562 2.68 -25.51 -22.32
CA SER A 562 1.55 -24.99 -23.08
C SER A 562 1.47 -23.47 -22.93
N ALA A 563 1.13 -22.79 -24.02
CA ALA A 563 0.96 -21.34 -24.08
C ALA A 563 -0.52 -21.01 -24.31
N THR A 564 -1.13 -20.27 -23.39
CA THR A 564 -2.54 -19.87 -23.47
C THR A 564 -2.67 -18.39 -23.11
N GLY A 565 -3.08 -17.55 -24.05
CA GLY A 565 -3.10 -16.09 -23.87
C GLY A 565 -1.68 -15.57 -23.58
N ALA A 566 -1.47 -15.02 -22.40
CA ALA A 566 -0.15 -14.59 -21.91
C ALA A 566 0.52 -15.59 -20.94
N VAL A 567 -0.10 -16.74 -20.66
CA VAL A 567 0.40 -17.70 -19.67
C VAL A 567 1.18 -18.82 -20.36
N LEU A 568 2.40 -19.08 -19.89
CA LEU A 568 3.21 -20.24 -20.25
C LEU A 568 3.29 -21.19 -19.05
N ALA A 569 2.73 -22.40 -19.16
CA ALA A 569 2.67 -23.34 -18.04
C ALA A 569 2.76 -24.81 -18.47
N GLY A 570 3.24 -25.66 -17.56
CA GLY A 570 3.35 -27.10 -17.76
C GLY A 570 4.53 -27.72 -17.01
N MET A 571 5.03 -28.85 -17.49
CA MET A 571 6.15 -29.58 -16.92
C MET A 571 7.19 -29.84 -18.03
N PRO A 572 8.28 -29.05 -18.11
CA PRO A 572 9.26 -29.19 -19.18
C PRO A 572 9.86 -30.59 -19.23
N THR A 573 9.97 -31.20 -20.42
CA THR A 573 10.45 -32.59 -20.57
C THR A 573 11.84 -32.70 -21.21
N ALA A 574 12.40 -31.62 -21.75
CA ALA A 574 13.71 -31.63 -22.40
C ALA A 574 14.52 -30.35 -22.10
N PRO A 575 15.83 -30.47 -21.77
CA PRO A 575 16.69 -29.31 -21.56
C PRO A 575 16.95 -28.59 -22.89
N GLY A 576 17.19 -27.28 -22.84
CA GLY A 576 17.48 -26.48 -24.03
C GLY A 576 17.06 -25.01 -23.89
N THR A 577 17.36 -24.23 -24.94
CA THR A 577 16.91 -22.84 -25.05
C THR A 577 15.80 -22.76 -26.10
N TYR A 578 14.64 -22.27 -25.69
CA TYR A 578 13.45 -22.13 -26.51
C TYR A 578 13.13 -20.65 -26.71
N HIS A 579 12.64 -20.29 -27.89
CA HIS A 579 12.24 -18.93 -28.22
C HIS A 579 10.72 -18.82 -28.26
N PHE A 580 10.20 -17.79 -27.62
CA PHE A 580 8.79 -17.46 -27.61
C PHE A 580 8.60 -16.01 -28.05
N THR A 581 7.48 -15.74 -28.69
CA THR A 581 7.05 -14.40 -29.04
C THR A 581 5.75 -14.10 -28.31
N LEU A 582 5.76 -13.06 -27.47
CA LEU A 582 4.55 -12.50 -26.91
C LEU A 582 4.13 -11.30 -27.77
N ALA A 583 2.90 -11.30 -28.26
CA ALA A 583 2.26 -10.15 -28.87
C ALA A 583 1.11 -9.67 -27.97
N ALA A 584 0.95 -8.35 -27.89
CA ALA A 584 -0.14 -7.69 -27.21
C ALA A 584 -0.78 -6.65 -28.13
N THR A 585 -2.11 -6.58 -28.09
CA THR A 585 -2.90 -5.70 -28.96
C THR A 585 -3.84 -4.85 -28.12
N ASP A 586 -3.89 -3.55 -28.42
CA ASP A 586 -4.91 -2.62 -27.95
C ASP A 586 -5.68 -2.00 -29.14
N LYS A 587 -6.40 -0.90 -28.93
CA LYS A 587 -7.15 -0.22 -30.01
C LYS A 587 -6.24 0.50 -31.02
N ASP A 588 -4.99 0.75 -30.67
CA ASP A 588 -4.04 1.53 -31.46
C ASP A 588 -3.07 0.64 -32.24
N GLY A 589 -2.99 -0.65 -31.89
CA GLY A 589 -2.46 -1.71 -32.74
C GLY A 589 -1.83 -2.85 -31.96
N THR A 590 -0.97 -3.62 -32.63
CA THR A 590 -0.26 -4.77 -32.03
C THR A 590 1.23 -4.49 -31.93
N ALA A 591 1.81 -4.80 -30.77
CA ALA A 591 3.25 -4.89 -30.57
C ALA A 591 3.66 -6.29 -30.15
N SER A 592 4.93 -6.65 -30.38
CA SER A 592 5.44 -7.97 -30.02
C SER A 592 6.91 -7.95 -29.63
N ALA A 593 7.31 -8.89 -28.77
CA ALA A 593 8.70 -9.12 -28.39
C ALA A 593 9.03 -10.61 -28.33
N VAL A 594 10.26 -10.94 -28.69
CA VAL A 594 10.84 -12.29 -28.59
C VAL A 594 11.62 -12.40 -27.29
N PHE A 595 11.42 -13.49 -26.54
CA PHE A 595 12.20 -13.82 -25.35
C PHE A 595 12.68 -15.27 -25.36
N THR A 596 13.61 -15.57 -24.46
CA THR A 596 14.22 -16.90 -24.32
C THR A 596 13.75 -17.59 -23.05
N LEU A 597 13.44 -18.88 -23.14
CA LEU A 597 13.27 -19.77 -22.00
C LEU A 597 14.43 -20.77 -21.99
N THR A 598 15.22 -20.78 -20.94
CA THR A 598 16.29 -21.76 -20.73
C THR A 598 15.81 -22.86 -19.78
N VAL A 599 15.67 -24.08 -20.28
CA VAL A 599 15.33 -25.25 -19.49
C VAL A 599 16.61 -26.00 -19.13
N THR A 600 16.93 -26.05 -17.84
CA THR A 600 18.09 -26.79 -17.33
C THR A 600 17.74 -28.24 -17.04
N GLY A 601 18.68 -29.16 -17.29
CA GLY A 601 18.53 -30.55 -16.87
C GLY A 601 18.59 -30.67 -15.35
N LEU A 602 17.94 -31.70 -14.79
CA LEU A 602 18.19 -32.09 -13.40
C LEU A 602 19.67 -32.48 -13.33
N GLY A 603 20.48 -31.71 -12.59
CA GLY A 603 21.83 -32.14 -12.27
C GLY A 603 21.74 -33.52 -11.65
N GLY A 604 22.36 -34.51 -12.26
CA GLY A 604 22.44 -35.85 -11.67
C GLY A 604 23.06 -35.75 -10.28
N PRO A 605 22.73 -36.66 -9.35
CA PRO A 605 23.45 -36.73 -8.09
C PRO A 605 24.94 -36.90 -8.43
N GLY A 606 25.75 -35.93 -8.04
CA GLY A 606 27.19 -36.02 -8.18
C GLY A 606 27.65 -37.26 -7.43
N ASP A 607 28.14 -38.24 -8.18
CA ASP A 607 28.90 -39.36 -7.64
C ASP A 607 30.18 -38.77 -6.99
N PRO A 608 30.34 -38.85 -5.66
CA PRO A 608 31.53 -38.36 -5.02
C PRO A 608 32.64 -39.40 -5.19
N GLY A 609 33.37 -39.29 -6.29
CA GLY A 609 34.75 -39.78 -6.40
C GLY A 609 34.92 -41.18 -6.99
N ASN A 610 35.27 -41.23 -8.26
CA ASN A 610 36.20 -42.21 -8.79
C ASN A 610 37.35 -41.47 -9.50
N PRO A 611 38.59 -41.50 -9.00
CA PRO A 611 39.69 -40.67 -9.51
C PRO A 611 40.50 -41.32 -10.64
N ASP A 612 40.02 -42.38 -11.30
CA ASP A 612 40.80 -43.08 -12.33
C ASP A 612 40.00 -43.36 -13.60
N GLY A 613 40.24 -42.57 -14.65
CA GLY A 613 39.73 -42.82 -16.02
C GLY A 613 40.10 -41.70 -17.01
N PRO A 614 40.87 -41.95 -18.08
CA PRO A 614 41.54 -40.91 -18.85
C PRO A 614 40.78 -40.44 -20.10
N GLY A 615 40.88 -39.13 -20.38
CA GLY A 615 40.56 -38.48 -21.67
C GLY A 615 39.33 -37.58 -21.61
N GLY A 616 39.34 -36.30 -21.98
CA GLY A 616 40.36 -35.44 -22.59
C GLY A 616 39.69 -34.36 -23.45
N GLY A 617 39.90 -33.08 -23.12
CA GLY A 617 39.64 -31.89 -23.96
C GLY A 617 38.21 -31.33 -23.94
N ASN A 618 37.94 -30.02 -23.88
CA ASN A 618 38.76 -28.81 -23.94
C ASN A 618 38.03 -27.70 -23.15
N ALA A 619 38.68 -27.17 -22.12
CA ALA A 619 38.25 -25.94 -21.47
C ALA A 619 38.69 -24.75 -22.33
N VAL A 620 37.72 -23.99 -22.86
CA VAL A 620 37.96 -22.66 -23.41
C VAL A 620 37.71 -21.64 -22.30
N ALA A 621 38.82 -21.18 -21.74
CA ALA A 621 39.11 -19.89 -21.11
C ALA A 621 37.98 -19.08 -20.44
N VAL A 622 37.97 -19.12 -19.10
CA VAL A 622 37.65 -17.94 -18.28
C VAL A 622 38.97 -17.18 -18.09
N PRO A 623 39.06 -15.87 -18.37
CA PRO A 623 40.30 -15.13 -18.17
C PRO A 623 40.63 -15.03 -16.67
N THR A 624 41.69 -15.73 -16.27
CA THR A 624 42.39 -15.51 -15.01
C THR A 624 43.04 -14.12 -15.04
N LEU A 625 42.68 -13.27 -14.08
CA LEU A 625 43.42 -12.05 -13.76
C LEU A 625 44.87 -12.43 -13.43
N GLY A 626 45.79 -12.06 -14.33
CA GLY A 626 47.22 -12.23 -14.15
C GLY A 626 47.77 -11.38 -13.01
N HIS A 627 48.85 -11.87 -12.41
CA HIS A 627 49.62 -11.22 -11.35
C HIS A 627 50.35 -9.95 -11.86
N ALA A 628 49.57 -8.92 -12.19
CA ALA A 628 50.01 -7.55 -12.46
C ALA A 628 48.90 -6.53 -12.13
N GLY A 629 48.03 -6.84 -11.17
CA GLY A 629 46.91 -5.98 -10.72
C GLY A 629 46.81 -5.87 -9.20
N LEU A 630 47.90 -6.11 -8.48
CA LEU A 630 47.97 -6.05 -7.01
C LEU A 630 48.99 -4.99 -6.57
N LEU A 631 48.84 -3.76 -7.07
CA LEU A 631 49.61 -2.58 -6.66
C LEU A 631 48.83 -1.34 -7.10
N LEU A 632 47.70 -1.03 -6.45
CA LEU A 632 47.05 0.29 -6.48
C LEU A 632 45.90 0.43 -5.45
N LEU A 633 46.03 -0.15 -4.26
CA LEU A 633 45.11 0.13 -3.15
C LEU A 633 45.78 0.03 -1.77
N SER A 634 46.92 0.70 -1.64
CA SER A 634 47.59 0.97 -0.35
C SER A 634 48.15 2.39 -0.37
N GLY A 635 47.27 3.39 -0.32
CA GLY A 635 47.69 4.78 -0.32
C GLY A 635 46.54 5.78 -0.32
N LEU A 636 45.64 5.70 0.67
CA LEU A 636 44.74 6.81 1.02
C LEU A 636 44.02 6.62 2.37
N VAL A 637 44.75 6.15 3.39
CA VAL A 637 44.35 6.33 4.80
C VAL A 637 45.56 6.86 5.54
N GLY A 638 45.76 8.18 5.50
CA GLY A 638 46.92 8.79 6.13
C GLY A 638 47.17 10.24 5.76
N ALA A 639 46.17 11.11 5.81
CA ALA A 639 46.37 12.56 5.94
C ALA A 639 45.04 13.28 6.12
N LEU A 640 44.55 13.42 7.37
CA LEU A 640 43.72 14.56 7.79
C LEU A 640 43.54 14.55 9.31
N GLY A 641 44.68 14.56 10.01
CA GLY A 641 44.77 14.88 11.42
C GLY A 641 45.77 16.02 11.60
N TRP A 642 45.32 17.26 11.43
CA TRP A 642 45.81 18.47 12.13
C TRP A 642 45.26 19.74 11.49
N ARG A 643 44.36 20.45 12.19
CA ARG A 643 44.41 21.91 12.38
C ARG A 643 43.35 22.34 13.39
N ARG A 644 43.76 22.44 14.66
CA ARG A 644 43.19 23.37 15.65
C ARG A 644 44.21 24.50 15.84
N LYS A 645 43.84 25.75 15.51
CA LYS A 645 44.01 26.91 16.41
C LYS A 645 43.48 28.21 15.80
N ARG A 646 42.58 28.84 16.58
CA ARG A 646 42.43 30.26 16.91
C ARG A 646 42.10 31.25 15.78
N TYR A 647 40.95 31.91 15.92
CA TYR A 647 40.91 33.34 16.26
C TYR A 647 39.85 33.59 17.34
N ARG A 648 40.27 34.27 18.41
CA ARG A 648 39.43 35.00 19.37
C ARG A 648 39.35 36.43 18.83
N ASN A 649 38.15 36.98 18.79
CA ASN A 649 37.78 38.23 19.46
C ASN A 649 36.30 38.16 19.77
#